data_AF-A0A3C1TZU9-F1
#
_entry.id   AF-A0A3C1TZU9-F1
#
_cell.length_a   1.000
_cell.length_b   1.000
_cell.length_c   1.000
_cell.angle_alpha   90.00
_cell.angle_beta   90.00
_cell.angle_gamma   90.00
#
_symmetry.space_group_name_H-M   'P 1'
#
loop_
_entity.id
_entity.type
_entity.pdbx_description
1 polymer ?
#
loop_
_entity_poly.entity_id
_entity_poly.type
_entity_poly.pdbx_seq_one_letter_code
_entity_poly.pdbx_strand_id
1 'polypeptide(L)'
;PHNTSPRVPEGSGALAGIGCHFMATIMDRNTKYICQMGGEGANWVGTSRFNDNAHIFQNIGDGTWFHSGSLAIRQAAATNTNITFKLLFNDAVAMTGGQAVDGEISPAGIAHVCAAEGIRRIALVSDDINAVQRGSFPALTSFHDRAEMDSLQRELREFKGVSILIYQQTCAAEKRRRRKRGAMVDPARHVVINEAVCEGCGDCSVASNCLSVEPLETPLGRKRRINLSSCNKDFTCLDGFCPSFVTIEGDRLATAASMPDFSAAIATLPDPSPPVIHDAYDIIVTGVGGTGVVTVGAVLSMAAHLDGTATSLLNFSGLAQKFGAVMSFIRLAASPDQLNQTRIASGAADALIGCDAVVSASPTAMATYRQGTRTVINLAEMTTGQIVSSRDLDLQIDDRLAAIALATGSDGINGFNANYVAEAALGDVVYANIMMLGAAWQNGAVPVSIEAIFRAIELNGVKPEMNRLAFDIGRLMIAAPDSVTETLKPTTSTAPIPQDYAQIVNHRAGLLTDYQDAGYADLYRSRLDGFAARCDDEALRCIVARELYRVMAYKDEYEVARLHARAAFGASLDNQFAPGYRTVNHMVVPFLTRQTDARGRPKKTDMRLIKYLFPLLARGKALRGSRFDPFRYQHDRKQERALIDWYLDLMAQYDSSDDPAAWHSLLGAAGDIRGFGPVKMQAIETVRASVTEQLAAIGRKI
;
A
#
# COMPACT_ATOMS: atom_id res chain seq x y z
N PRO A 1 -5.25 -4.78 9.00
CA PRO A 1 -6.16 -5.29 10.06
C PRO A 1 -6.18 -4.47 11.36
N HIS A 2 -5.11 -4.46 12.18
CA HIS A 2 -5.13 -3.80 13.49
C HIS A 2 -4.90 -2.29 13.41
N ASN A 3 -5.03 -1.66 12.23
CA ASN A 3 -4.76 -0.23 12.08
C ASN A 3 -5.72 0.66 12.87
N THR A 4 -6.91 0.14 13.19
CA THR A 4 -7.90 0.84 14.03
C THR A 4 -7.53 0.76 15.51
N SER A 5 -7.03 -0.40 15.98
CA SER A 5 -6.77 -0.64 17.40
C SER A 5 -5.84 0.41 18.06
N PRO A 6 -4.65 0.75 17.54
CA PRO A 6 -3.74 1.69 18.19
C PRO A 6 -4.11 3.16 17.97
N ARG A 7 -5.13 3.48 17.16
CA ARG A 7 -5.64 4.86 17.07
C ARG A 7 -6.34 5.22 18.37
N VAL A 8 -6.19 6.46 18.82
CA VAL A 8 -6.85 7.00 20.01
C VAL A 8 -7.70 8.22 19.63
N PRO A 9 -8.73 8.55 20.42
CA PRO A 9 -9.55 9.74 20.17
C PRO A 9 -8.71 11.02 20.23
N GLU A 10 -9.13 12.02 19.47
CA GLU A 10 -8.53 13.36 19.49
C GLU A 10 -8.38 13.90 20.92
N GLY A 11 -7.23 14.55 21.18
CA GLY A 11 -6.84 15.03 22.51
C GLY A 11 -6.33 13.95 23.47
N SER A 12 -6.33 12.68 23.09
CA SER A 12 -5.86 11.58 23.95
C SER A 12 -4.47 11.12 23.56
N GLY A 13 -3.68 10.65 24.52
CA GLY A 13 -2.37 10.02 24.29
C GLY A 13 -2.40 8.51 24.50
N ALA A 14 -1.46 7.80 23.86
CA ALA A 14 -1.22 6.39 24.12
C ALA A 14 0.25 6.10 24.44
N LEU A 15 0.49 4.99 25.12
CA LEU A 15 1.80 4.38 25.32
C LEU A 15 1.95 3.16 24.42
N ALA A 16 3.16 2.97 23.88
CA ALA A 16 3.46 1.79 23.09
C ALA A 16 3.64 0.56 23.98
N GLY A 17 3.35 -0.60 23.42
CA GLY A 17 3.74 -1.90 23.97
C GLY A 17 4.66 -2.63 22.99
N ILE A 18 5.24 -3.74 23.42
CA ILE A 18 6.05 -4.57 22.54
C ILE A 18 5.21 -5.22 21.43
N GLY A 19 5.84 -5.51 20.29
CA GLY A 19 5.22 -6.11 19.11
C GLY A 19 4.69 -5.07 18.13
N CYS A 20 3.56 -5.34 17.48
CA CYS A 20 2.98 -4.44 16.48
C CYS A 20 2.64 -3.04 17.02
N HIS A 21 2.47 -2.89 18.34
CA HIS A 21 2.23 -1.60 18.98
C HIS A 21 3.44 -0.69 18.98
N PHE A 22 4.67 -1.23 18.89
CA PHE A 22 5.88 -0.43 18.71
C PHE A 22 5.76 0.44 17.46
N MET A 23 5.23 -0.14 16.36
CA MET A 23 5.06 0.60 15.10
C MET A 23 4.16 1.83 15.25
N ALA A 24 3.23 1.86 16.21
CA ALA A 24 2.37 3.02 16.41
C ALA A 24 3.16 4.30 16.79
N THR A 25 4.37 4.16 17.34
CA THR A 25 5.26 5.30 17.66
C THR A 25 5.78 6.03 16.42
N ILE A 26 5.84 5.35 15.28
CA ILE A 26 6.35 5.90 14.00
C ILE A 26 5.23 6.18 12.98
N MET A 27 3.97 6.13 13.41
CA MET A 27 2.79 6.20 12.51
C MET A 27 1.88 7.42 12.78
N ASP A 28 2.38 8.44 13.49
CA ASP A 28 1.62 9.63 13.90
C ASP A 28 0.27 9.29 14.55
N ARG A 29 0.30 8.44 15.58
CA ARG A 29 -0.90 7.98 16.31
C ARG A 29 -0.95 8.49 17.75
N ASN A 30 -0.28 9.61 18.03
CA ASN A 30 -0.09 10.15 19.38
C ASN A 30 0.31 9.08 20.42
N THR A 31 1.15 8.14 19.99
CA THR A 31 1.66 7.04 20.81
C THR A 31 3.12 7.30 21.15
N LYS A 32 3.45 7.29 22.44
CA LYS A 32 4.76 7.71 22.95
C LYS A 32 5.39 6.60 23.80
N TYR A 33 6.70 6.76 24.00
CA TYR A 33 7.54 5.92 24.86
C TYR A 33 7.59 4.44 24.47
N ILE A 34 8.61 3.78 24.98
CA ILE A 34 8.83 2.34 24.81
C ILE A 34 9.23 1.80 26.17
N CYS A 35 8.73 0.63 26.52
CA CYS A 35 9.09 -0.09 27.73
C CYS A 35 9.57 -1.50 27.40
N GLN A 36 10.29 -2.10 28.34
CA GLN A 36 10.59 -3.52 28.34
C GLN A 36 9.31 -4.37 28.45
N MET A 37 9.40 -5.64 28.07
CA MET A 37 8.26 -6.57 28.08
C MET A 37 7.71 -6.74 29.49
N GLY A 38 6.43 -6.50 29.69
CA GLY A 38 5.76 -6.55 30.99
C GLY A 38 5.82 -5.25 31.78
N GLY A 39 6.53 -4.24 31.28
CA GLY A 39 6.55 -2.90 31.87
C GLY A 39 5.43 -1.99 31.35
N GLU A 40 4.60 -2.47 30.41
CA GLU A 40 3.54 -1.69 29.78
C GLU A 40 2.58 -1.09 30.83
N GLY A 41 2.51 0.24 30.88
CA GLY A 41 1.63 1.01 31.77
C GLY A 41 2.25 1.34 33.13
N ALA A 42 3.29 0.63 33.55
CA ALA A 42 3.96 0.87 34.84
C ALA A 42 4.65 2.24 34.89
N ASN A 43 5.18 2.71 33.76
CA ASN A 43 5.71 4.07 33.65
C ASN A 43 4.65 5.14 33.94
N TRP A 44 3.40 4.92 33.49
CA TRP A 44 2.30 5.87 33.77
C TRP A 44 1.88 5.85 35.24
N VAL A 45 1.99 4.71 35.94
CA VAL A 45 1.73 4.67 37.39
C VAL A 45 2.57 5.71 38.12
N GLY A 46 3.86 5.85 37.76
CA GLY A 46 4.72 6.90 38.28
C GLY A 46 4.32 8.29 37.80
N THR A 47 4.16 8.49 36.49
CA THR A 47 3.82 9.80 35.88
C THR A 47 2.50 10.36 36.40
N SER A 48 1.51 9.50 36.65
CA SER A 48 0.16 9.88 37.11
C SER A 48 0.15 10.67 38.43
N ARG A 49 1.20 10.51 39.24
CA ARG A 49 1.38 11.22 40.52
C ARG A 49 1.72 12.71 40.34
N PHE A 50 2.09 13.13 39.14
CA PHE A 50 2.57 14.49 38.85
C PHE A 50 1.73 15.21 37.79
N ASN A 51 0.58 14.65 37.40
CA ASN A 51 -0.28 15.21 36.34
C ASN A 51 -1.79 15.16 36.66
N ASP A 52 -2.13 15.25 37.95
CA ASP A 52 -3.51 15.16 38.44
C ASP A 52 -4.22 13.85 38.05
N ASN A 53 -3.46 12.76 37.91
CA ASN A 53 -3.96 11.44 37.49
C ASN A 53 -4.74 11.52 36.17
N ALA A 54 -4.18 12.25 35.19
CA ALA A 54 -4.73 12.33 33.85
C ALA A 54 -4.84 10.94 33.21
N HIS A 55 -5.83 10.78 32.32
CA HIS A 55 -6.06 9.52 31.61
C HIS A 55 -5.00 9.27 30.53
N ILE A 56 -4.60 8.01 30.34
CA ILE A 56 -3.87 7.56 29.15
C ILE A 56 -4.35 6.20 28.66
N PHE A 57 -4.10 5.91 27.38
CA PHE A 57 -4.22 4.56 26.83
C PHE A 57 -2.88 3.82 26.87
N GLN A 58 -2.86 2.54 27.23
CA GLN A 58 -1.69 1.67 27.11
C GLN A 58 -1.98 0.54 26.15
N ASN A 59 -1.24 0.46 25.04
CA ASN A 59 -1.36 -0.67 24.12
C ASN A 59 -0.56 -1.87 24.67
N ILE A 60 -1.15 -3.07 24.62
CA ILE A 60 -0.51 -4.30 25.08
C ILE A 60 -1.01 -5.48 24.22
N GLY A 61 -0.09 -6.37 23.83
CA GLY A 61 -0.44 -7.58 23.07
C GLY A 61 -0.83 -8.74 24.00
N ASP A 62 -1.59 -9.70 23.48
CA ASP A 62 -1.94 -10.95 24.16
C ASP A 62 -0.71 -11.76 24.63
N GLY A 63 0.32 -11.91 23.80
CA GLY A 63 1.57 -12.58 24.18
C GLY A 63 2.30 -11.86 25.33
N THR A 64 2.35 -10.52 25.28
CA THR A 64 2.95 -9.72 26.35
C THR A 64 2.15 -9.80 27.64
N TRP A 65 0.82 -9.73 27.53
CA TRP A 65 -0.08 -9.88 28.67
C TRP A 65 0.14 -11.21 29.39
N PHE A 66 0.23 -12.30 28.63
CA PHE A 66 0.48 -13.63 29.16
C PHE A 66 1.86 -13.74 29.82
N HIS A 67 2.92 -13.30 29.14
CA HIS A 67 4.29 -13.42 29.62
C HIS A 67 4.52 -12.69 30.96
N SER A 68 4.13 -11.41 31.05
CA SER A 68 4.37 -10.60 32.26
C SER A 68 3.50 -9.35 32.40
N GLY A 69 2.84 -8.89 31.33
CA GLY A 69 2.06 -7.65 31.32
C GLY A 69 0.81 -7.67 32.19
N SER A 70 0.29 -8.85 32.53
CA SER A 70 -0.80 -9.00 33.50
C SER A 70 -0.45 -8.42 34.88
N LEU A 71 0.82 -8.49 35.29
CA LEU A 71 1.30 -7.91 36.55
C LEU A 71 1.27 -6.38 36.55
N ALA A 72 1.54 -5.75 35.40
CA ALA A 72 1.46 -4.29 35.28
C ALA A 72 0.02 -3.78 35.39
N ILE A 73 -0.95 -4.54 34.85
CA ILE A 73 -2.38 -4.25 35.02
C ILE A 73 -2.77 -4.34 36.50
N ARG A 74 -2.35 -5.40 37.20
CA ARG A 74 -2.56 -5.57 38.65
C ARG A 74 -1.98 -4.39 39.44
N GLN A 75 -0.76 -3.96 39.12
CA GLN A 75 -0.13 -2.83 39.79
C GLN A 75 -0.93 -1.53 39.58
N ALA A 76 -1.33 -1.23 38.34
CA ALA A 76 -2.13 -0.04 38.04
C ALA A 76 -3.49 -0.05 38.76
N ALA A 77 -4.10 -1.22 38.92
CA ALA A 77 -5.34 -1.40 39.66
C ALA A 77 -5.13 -1.12 41.15
N ALA A 78 -4.06 -1.68 41.75
CA ALA A 78 -3.71 -1.46 43.15
C ALA A 78 -3.44 0.02 43.49
N THR A 79 -2.93 0.80 42.52
CA THR A 79 -2.66 2.23 42.71
C THR A 79 -3.79 3.16 42.27
N ASN A 80 -4.92 2.61 41.80
CA ASN A 80 -6.06 3.36 41.24
C ASN A 80 -5.64 4.37 40.15
N THR A 81 -4.71 3.95 39.29
CA THR A 81 -4.20 4.79 38.19
C THR A 81 -5.27 4.95 37.12
N ASN A 82 -5.44 6.17 36.60
CA ASN A 82 -6.39 6.46 35.55
C ASN A 82 -5.83 6.07 34.17
N ILE A 83 -6.10 4.84 33.74
CA ILE A 83 -5.50 4.24 32.53
C ILE A 83 -6.42 3.22 31.89
N THR A 84 -6.49 3.22 30.55
CA THR A 84 -7.15 2.16 29.79
C THR A 84 -6.12 1.26 29.12
N PHE A 85 -6.08 -0.02 29.46
CA PHE A 85 -5.26 -0.99 28.73
C PHE A 85 -6.02 -1.49 27.50
N LYS A 86 -5.42 -1.33 26.33
CA LYS A 86 -5.90 -1.80 25.03
C LYS A 86 -5.18 -3.11 24.71
N LEU A 87 -5.82 -4.21 25.09
CA LEU A 87 -5.37 -5.58 24.91
C LEU A 87 -5.72 -6.06 23.51
N LEU A 88 -4.73 -6.11 22.62
CA LEU A 88 -4.89 -6.70 21.29
C LEU A 88 -4.77 -8.22 21.39
N PHE A 89 -5.88 -8.92 21.18
CA PHE A 89 -5.92 -10.37 21.06
C PHE A 89 -5.95 -10.77 19.59
N ASN A 90 -4.83 -11.27 19.08
CA ASN A 90 -4.64 -11.55 17.66
C ASN A 90 -4.29 -13.02 17.34
N ASP A 91 -4.23 -13.87 18.37
CA ASP A 91 -4.03 -15.33 18.24
C ASP A 91 -2.66 -15.71 17.61
N ALA A 92 -1.69 -14.79 17.67
CA ALA A 92 -0.33 -15.02 17.17
C ALA A 92 0.66 -14.01 17.77
N VAL A 93 1.81 -14.50 18.25
CA VAL A 93 2.86 -13.62 18.77
C VAL A 93 3.30 -12.64 17.67
N ALA A 94 3.19 -11.35 17.98
CA ALA A 94 3.52 -10.29 17.05
C ALA A 94 4.99 -10.38 16.62
N MET A 95 5.26 -10.15 15.33
CA MET A 95 6.61 -10.06 14.76
C MET A 95 7.47 -11.34 14.81
N THR A 96 6.92 -12.49 15.19
CA THR A 96 7.64 -13.79 15.18
C THR A 96 7.35 -14.64 13.95
N GLY A 97 6.45 -14.17 13.08
CA GLY A 97 6.07 -14.91 11.89
C GLY A 97 5.09 -16.03 12.22
N GLY A 98 4.14 -15.78 13.13
CA GLY A 98 2.97 -16.63 13.37
C GLY A 98 3.18 -17.74 14.41
N GLN A 99 4.12 -17.57 15.33
CA GLN A 99 4.21 -18.45 16.49
C GLN A 99 2.96 -18.28 17.35
N ALA A 100 2.45 -19.38 17.91
CA ALA A 100 1.37 -19.34 18.89
C ALA A 100 1.87 -18.65 20.16
N VAL A 101 0.95 -18.04 20.92
CA VAL A 101 1.25 -17.57 22.27
C VAL A 101 1.49 -18.80 23.15
N ASP A 102 2.45 -18.70 24.07
CA ASP A 102 2.66 -19.76 25.06
C ASP A 102 1.41 -19.87 25.95
N GLY A 103 0.91 -21.08 26.17
CA GLY A 103 -0.27 -21.34 27.01
C GLY A 103 -1.64 -21.15 26.32
N GLU A 104 -2.70 -21.53 27.04
CA GLU A 104 -4.08 -21.45 26.57
C GLU A 104 -4.74 -20.16 27.05
N ILE A 105 -4.74 -19.13 26.19
CA ILE A 105 -5.41 -17.85 26.48
C ILE A 105 -6.64 -17.66 25.60
N SER A 106 -7.65 -16.96 26.16
CA SER A 106 -8.84 -16.56 25.43
C SER A 106 -9.28 -15.16 25.84
N PRO A 107 -10.02 -14.42 24.98
CA PRO A 107 -10.56 -13.11 25.35
C PRO A 107 -11.43 -13.16 26.61
N ALA A 108 -12.22 -14.23 26.77
CA ALA A 108 -13.04 -14.45 27.95
C ALA A 108 -12.19 -14.71 29.20
N GLY A 109 -11.15 -15.55 29.10
CA GLY A 109 -10.21 -15.80 30.20
C GLY A 109 -9.50 -14.52 30.66
N ILE A 110 -9.02 -13.71 29.72
CA ILE A 110 -8.42 -12.40 30.00
C ILE A 110 -9.40 -11.50 30.75
N ALA A 111 -10.66 -11.44 30.30
CA ALA A 111 -11.70 -10.64 30.95
C ALA A 111 -11.98 -11.11 32.39
N HIS A 112 -12.06 -12.43 32.63
CA HIS A 112 -12.24 -12.99 33.98
C HIS A 112 -11.08 -12.67 34.90
N VAL A 113 -9.84 -12.82 34.43
CA VAL A 113 -8.65 -12.45 35.22
C VAL A 113 -8.70 -10.96 35.57
N CYS A 114 -8.95 -10.09 34.59
CA CYS A 114 -9.05 -8.64 34.82
C CYS A 114 -10.15 -8.29 35.84
N ALA A 115 -11.32 -8.94 35.74
CA ALA A 115 -12.43 -8.74 36.69
C ALA A 115 -12.06 -9.20 38.11
N ALA A 116 -11.34 -10.32 38.24
CA ALA A 116 -10.84 -10.84 39.51
C ALA A 116 -9.79 -9.93 40.15
N GLU A 117 -8.99 -9.22 39.36
CA GLU A 117 -8.05 -8.16 39.82
C GLU A 117 -8.78 -6.87 40.25
N GLY A 118 -10.11 -6.85 40.25
CA GLY A 118 -10.92 -5.74 40.75
C GLY A 118 -11.31 -4.70 39.70
N ILE A 119 -10.99 -4.93 38.42
CA ILE A 119 -11.34 -4.00 37.33
C ILE A 119 -12.85 -4.02 37.10
N ARG A 120 -13.46 -2.83 37.06
CA ARG A 120 -14.93 -2.67 36.95
C ARG A 120 -15.44 -2.31 35.56
N ARG A 121 -14.56 -1.88 34.65
CA ARG A 121 -14.93 -1.54 33.26
C ARG A 121 -14.11 -2.37 32.28
N ILE A 122 -14.76 -3.32 31.62
CA ILE A 122 -14.16 -4.18 30.58
C ILE A 122 -15.03 -4.10 29.32
N ALA A 123 -14.43 -3.85 28.17
CA ALA A 123 -15.09 -3.83 26.88
C ALA A 123 -14.41 -4.82 25.92
N LEU A 124 -15.21 -5.59 25.18
CA LEU A 124 -14.75 -6.39 24.05
C LEU A 124 -15.14 -5.71 22.74
N VAL A 125 -14.18 -5.56 21.84
CA VAL A 125 -14.37 -5.11 20.46
C VAL A 125 -13.99 -6.28 19.54
N SER A 126 -14.83 -6.60 18.56
CA SER A 126 -14.54 -7.64 17.57
C SER A 126 -14.91 -7.22 16.15
N ASP A 127 -14.20 -7.77 15.15
CA ASP A 127 -14.58 -7.66 13.74
C ASP A 127 -15.72 -8.62 13.34
N ASP A 128 -16.09 -9.56 14.21
CA ASP A 128 -17.27 -10.43 14.08
C ASP A 128 -17.98 -10.55 15.44
N ILE A 129 -18.66 -9.47 15.84
CA ILE A 129 -19.29 -9.38 17.17
C ILE A 129 -20.44 -10.38 17.36
N ASN A 130 -21.02 -10.89 16.27
CA ASN A 130 -22.11 -11.86 16.30
C ASN A 130 -21.63 -13.28 16.61
N ALA A 131 -20.37 -13.60 16.28
CA ALA A 131 -19.76 -14.89 16.62
C ALA A 131 -19.35 -14.99 18.10
N VAL A 132 -19.37 -13.89 18.84
CA VAL A 132 -18.94 -13.86 20.24
C VAL A 132 -19.98 -14.52 21.16
N GLN A 133 -19.56 -15.55 21.88
CA GLN A 133 -20.36 -16.20 22.91
C GLN A 133 -20.40 -15.34 24.18
N ARG A 134 -21.33 -14.39 24.25
CA ARG A 134 -21.40 -13.40 25.35
C ARG A 134 -21.47 -14.01 26.75
N GLY A 135 -22.08 -15.17 26.91
CA GLY A 135 -22.24 -15.86 28.19
C GLY A 135 -20.93 -16.42 28.79
N SER A 136 -19.83 -16.47 28.04
CA SER A 136 -18.53 -16.92 28.56
C SER A 136 -17.74 -15.82 29.26
N PHE A 137 -18.18 -14.56 29.18
CA PHE A 137 -17.50 -13.39 29.76
C PHE A 137 -18.10 -13.00 31.13
N PRO A 138 -17.38 -12.24 31.96
CA PRO A 138 -17.95 -11.60 33.15
C PRO A 138 -19.18 -10.75 32.81
N ALA A 139 -20.16 -10.71 33.71
CA ALA A 139 -21.42 -9.97 33.51
C ALA A 139 -21.22 -8.45 33.27
N LEU A 140 -20.09 -7.89 33.72
CA LEU A 140 -19.74 -6.47 33.52
C LEU A 140 -19.17 -6.15 32.13
N THR A 141 -18.88 -7.15 31.30
CA THR A 141 -18.27 -6.94 29.98
C THR A 141 -19.28 -6.40 28.97
N SER A 142 -18.97 -5.28 28.35
CA SER A 142 -19.74 -4.71 27.22
C SER A 142 -19.19 -5.18 25.88
N PHE A 143 -20.06 -5.37 24.88
CA PHE A 143 -19.71 -5.91 23.55
C PHE A 143 -19.97 -4.87 22.46
N HIS A 144 -18.98 -4.61 21.61
CA HIS A 144 -19.02 -3.54 20.61
C HIS A 144 -18.49 -4.02 19.26
N ASP A 145 -19.10 -3.53 18.17
CA ASP A 145 -18.54 -3.68 16.83
C ASP A 145 -17.29 -2.79 16.67
N ARG A 146 -16.37 -3.19 15.78
CA ARG A 146 -15.19 -2.39 15.43
C ARG A 146 -15.53 -0.95 15.00
N ALA A 147 -16.69 -0.71 14.39
CA ALA A 147 -17.14 0.62 13.98
C ALA A 147 -17.39 1.57 15.16
N GLU A 148 -17.66 1.04 16.36
CA GLU A 148 -17.96 1.79 17.58
C GLU A 148 -16.69 2.15 18.39
N MET A 149 -15.51 1.83 17.86
CA MET A 149 -14.23 1.96 18.56
C MET A 149 -13.89 3.39 19.01
N ASP A 150 -14.24 4.43 18.22
CA ASP A 150 -13.96 5.81 18.61
C ASP A 150 -14.84 6.26 19.78
N SER A 151 -16.16 6.04 19.67
CA SER A 151 -17.12 6.38 20.74
C SER A 151 -16.83 5.62 22.03
N LEU A 152 -16.50 4.32 21.93
CA LEU A 152 -16.13 3.50 23.09
C LEU A 152 -14.86 4.04 23.76
N GLN A 153 -13.83 4.39 22.99
CA GLN A 153 -12.60 4.93 23.58
C GLN A 153 -12.84 6.29 24.27
N ARG A 154 -13.71 7.15 23.72
CA ARG A 154 -14.09 8.40 24.39
C ARG A 154 -14.79 8.13 25.72
N GLU A 155 -15.70 7.15 25.78
CA GLU A 155 -16.32 6.70 27.03
C GLU A 155 -15.27 6.20 28.03
N LEU A 156 -14.34 5.34 27.60
CA LEU A 156 -13.29 4.77 28.46
C LEU A 156 -12.31 5.81 28.97
N ARG A 157 -12.07 6.90 28.22
CA ARG A 157 -11.24 8.03 28.65
C ARG A 157 -11.83 8.78 29.85
N GLU A 158 -13.15 8.88 29.91
CA GLU A 158 -13.84 9.58 31.01
C GLU A 158 -14.00 8.71 32.27
N PHE A 159 -13.87 7.38 32.13
CA PHE A 159 -13.91 6.45 33.25
C PHE A 159 -12.71 6.66 34.19
N LYS A 160 -12.98 6.79 35.51
CA LYS A 160 -11.93 6.99 36.52
C LYS A 160 -11.40 5.67 37.05
N GLY A 161 -10.08 5.50 36.95
CA GLY A 161 -9.36 4.30 37.40
C GLY A 161 -8.98 3.40 36.21
N VAL A 162 -8.75 2.11 36.49
CA VAL A 162 -8.31 1.18 35.44
C VAL A 162 -9.51 0.65 34.65
N SER A 163 -9.41 0.71 33.33
CA SER A 163 -10.34 0.06 32.40
C SER A 163 -9.62 -0.80 31.36
N ILE A 164 -10.32 -1.79 30.82
CA ILE A 164 -9.78 -2.73 29.83
C ILE A 164 -10.60 -2.68 28.55
N LEU A 165 -9.91 -2.53 27.42
CA LEU A 165 -10.46 -2.75 26.09
C LEU A 165 -9.75 -3.95 25.47
N ILE A 166 -10.47 -5.07 25.32
CA ILE A 166 -9.99 -6.25 24.61
C ILE A 166 -10.40 -6.11 23.15
N TYR A 167 -9.43 -5.95 22.25
CA TYR A 167 -9.64 -5.89 20.82
C TYR A 167 -9.34 -7.26 20.22
N GLN A 168 -10.38 -8.03 19.92
CA GLN A 168 -10.29 -9.38 19.36
C GLN A 168 -10.34 -9.33 17.84
N GLN A 169 -9.21 -9.63 17.20
CA GLN A 169 -9.14 -9.79 15.75
C GLN A 169 -7.91 -10.61 15.37
N THR A 170 -8.05 -11.70 14.62
CA THR A 170 -6.89 -12.48 14.14
C THR A 170 -5.97 -11.62 13.27
N CYS A 171 -4.65 -11.78 13.44
CA CYS A 171 -3.64 -11.14 12.61
C CYS A 171 -3.90 -11.37 11.10
N ALA A 172 -3.87 -10.31 10.27
CA ALA A 172 -4.14 -10.49 8.82
C ALA A 172 -3.09 -11.34 8.11
N ALA A 173 -1.82 -11.24 8.51
CA ALA A 173 -0.78 -12.07 7.93
C ALA A 173 -1.08 -13.56 8.20
N GLU A 174 -1.63 -13.85 9.38
CA GLU A 174 -2.04 -15.19 9.77
C GLU A 174 -3.35 -15.63 9.10
N LYS A 175 -4.38 -14.76 9.01
CA LYS A 175 -5.60 -15.02 8.21
C LYS A 175 -5.24 -15.43 6.78
N ARG A 176 -4.31 -14.71 6.13
CA ARG A 176 -3.84 -15.04 4.78
C ARG A 176 -3.14 -16.41 4.73
N ARG A 177 -2.27 -16.72 5.69
CA ARG A 177 -1.56 -18.02 5.74
C ARG A 177 -2.53 -19.18 5.94
N ARG A 178 -3.47 -19.05 6.89
CA ARG A 178 -4.52 -20.04 7.14
C ARG A 178 -5.37 -20.26 5.89
N ARG A 179 -5.78 -19.20 5.19
CA ARG A 179 -6.50 -19.29 3.90
C ARG A 179 -5.69 -20.02 2.82
N LYS A 180 -4.40 -19.67 2.65
CA LYS A 180 -3.53 -20.36 1.68
C LYS A 180 -3.34 -21.86 2.00
N ARG A 181 -3.39 -22.25 3.28
CA ARG A 181 -3.30 -23.64 3.74
C ARG A 181 -4.65 -24.37 3.79
N GLY A 182 -5.76 -23.70 3.45
CA GLY A 182 -7.11 -24.27 3.58
C GLY A 182 -7.64 -24.37 5.02
N ALA A 183 -6.93 -23.81 6.01
CA ALA A 183 -7.31 -23.83 7.42
C ALA A 183 -8.29 -22.70 7.83
N MET A 184 -8.67 -21.84 6.89
CA MET A 184 -9.65 -20.77 7.08
C MET A 184 -10.36 -20.49 5.77
N VAL A 185 -11.66 -20.19 5.83
CA VAL A 185 -12.47 -19.83 4.65
C VAL A 185 -11.86 -18.61 3.96
N ASP A 186 -11.59 -18.75 2.67
CA ASP A 186 -11.24 -17.63 1.81
C ASP A 186 -12.52 -17.09 1.14
N PRO A 187 -12.99 -15.88 1.51
CA PRO A 187 -14.23 -15.36 0.93
C PRO A 187 -14.04 -15.06 -0.56
N ALA A 188 -14.99 -15.49 -1.39
CA ALA A 188 -15.13 -15.13 -2.80
C ALA A 188 -15.63 -13.67 -2.96
N ARG A 189 -14.92 -12.75 -2.30
CA ARG A 189 -15.23 -11.32 -2.25
C ARG A 189 -13.95 -10.53 -2.44
N HIS A 190 -13.92 -9.68 -3.47
CA HIS A 190 -12.77 -8.91 -3.90
C HIS A 190 -13.15 -7.44 -4.03
N VAL A 191 -12.20 -6.52 -3.82
CA VAL A 191 -12.45 -5.08 -4.00
C VAL A 191 -11.57 -4.61 -5.15
N VAL A 192 -12.20 -3.95 -6.12
CA VAL A 192 -11.55 -3.36 -7.30
C VAL A 192 -11.80 -1.86 -7.30
N ILE A 193 -10.87 -1.10 -7.86
CA ILE A 193 -11.01 0.34 -8.07
C ILE A 193 -11.15 0.57 -9.57
N ASN A 194 -12.22 1.26 -9.98
CA ASN A 194 -12.31 1.82 -11.33
C ASN A 194 -11.37 3.04 -11.41
N GLU A 195 -10.21 2.86 -12.03
CA GLU A 195 -9.16 3.87 -12.17
C GLU A 195 -9.64 5.15 -12.87
N ALA A 196 -10.60 5.04 -13.80
CA ALA A 196 -11.15 6.17 -14.53
C ALA A 196 -12.02 7.07 -13.63
N VAL A 197 -12.62 6.51 -12.58
CA VAL A 197 -13.35 7.24 -11.54
C VAL A 197 -12.41 7.72 -10.45
N CYS A 198 -11.30 7.02 -10.19
CA CYS A 198 -10.37 7.38 -9.12
C CYS A 198 -9.78 8.79 -9.33
N GLU A 199 -9.78 9.61 -8.28
CA GLU A 199 -9.11 10.93 -8.29
C GLU A 199 -7.70 10.88 -7.68
N GLY A 200 -7.22 9.71 -7.25
CA GLY A 200 -5.87 9.59 -6.66
C GLY A 200 -5.71 10.28 -5.29
N CYS A 201 -6.82 10.62 -4.60
CA CYS A 201 -6.80 11.43 -3.37
C CYS A 201 -6.09 10.79 -2.17
N GLY A 202 -6.00 9.46 -2.12
CA GLY A 202 -5.33 8.73 -1.03
C GLY A 202 -6.20 8.46 0.22
N ASP A 203 -7.47 8.89 0.28
CA ASP A 203 -8.31 8.66 1.48
C ASP A 203 -8.51 7.16 1.79
N CYS A 204 -8.48 6.29 0.78
CA CYS A 204 -8.48 4.84 0.99
C CYS A 204 -7.21 4.33 1.71
N SER A 205 -6.05 4.92 1.43
CA SER A 205 -4.79 4.63 2.13
C SER A 205 -4.82 5.18 3.55
N VAL A 206 -5.35 6.39 3.76
CA VAL A 206 -5.54 6.98 5.09
C VAL A 206 -6.53 6.16 5.94
N ALA A 207 -7.61 5.68 5.32
CA ALA A 207 -8.59 4.82 5.99
C ALA A 207 -7.98 3.48 6.42
N SER A 208 -7.33 2.79 5.48
CA SER A 208 -6.92 1.39 5.67
C SER A 208 -5.50 1.19 6.16
N ASN A 209 -4.59 2.14 5.93
CA ASN A 209 -3.13 1.98 6.00
C ASN A 209 -2.69 0.63 5.38
N CYS A 210 -3.17 0.39 4.15
CA CYS A 210 -3.04 -0.87 3.43
C CYS A 210 -2.11 -0.71 2.23
N LEU A 211 -1.08 -1.56 2.18
CA LEU A 211 -0.07 -1.55 1.13
C LEU A 211 -0.48 -2.36 -0.10
N SER A 212 -1.64 -3.01 -0.06
CA SER A 212 -2.30 -3.56 -1.25
C SER A 212 -3.04 -2.49 -2.05
N VAL A 213 -3.11 -1.25 -1.56
CA VAL A 213 -3.60 -0.09 -2.33
C VAL A 213 -2.41 0.54 -3.03
N GLU A 214 -2.15 0.08 -4.26
CA GLU A 214 -0.97 0.46 -5.04
C GLU A 214 -1.24 1.71 -5.89
N PRO A 215 -0.21 2.53 -6.17
CA PRO A 215 -0.31 3.56 -7.20
C PRO A 215 -0.49 2.90 -8.58
N LEU A 216 -1.15 3.61 -9.48
CA LEU A 216 -1.27 3.23 -10.89
C LEU A 216 -1.10 4.48 -11.75
N GLU A 217 -0.07 4.54 -12.56
CA GLU A 217 0.11 5.64 -13.52
C GLU A 217 -0.90 5.53 -14.66
N THR A 218 -1.54 6.64 -14.97
CA THR A 218 -2.50 6.73 -16.08
C THR A 218 -2.28 8.02 -16.86
N PRO A 219 -2.78 8.13 -18.10
CA PRO A 219 -2.80 9.39 -18.83
C PRO A 219 -3.50 10.55 -18.09
N LEU A 220 -4.31 10.28 -17.06
CA LEU A 220 -5.00 11.26 -16.22
C LEU A 220 -4.31 11.51 -14.87
N GLY A 221 -3.04 11.10 -14.75
CA GLY A 221 -2.24 11.17 -13.54
C GLY A 221 -2.35 9.92 -12.67
N ARG A 222 -1.61 9.91 -11.56
CA ARG A 222 -1.53 8.79 -10.61
C ARG A 222 -2.88 8.46 -9.97
N LYS A 223 -3.33 7.22 -10.15
CA LYS A 223 -4.55 6.63 -9.59
C LYS A 223 -4.20 5.55 -8.57
N ARG A 224 -5.22 4.82 -8.09
CA ARG A 224 -5.06 3.70 -7.17
C ARG A 224 -5.66 2.44 -7.75
N ARG A 225 -5.02 1.31 -7.47
CA ARG A 225 -5.55 -0.04 -7.73
C ARG A 225 -5.41 -0.91 -6.49
N ILE A 226 -6.19 -1.99 -6.41
CA ILE A 226 -6.03 -3.00 -5.37
C ILE A 226 -5.25 -4.17 -5.95
N ASN A 227 -4.12 -4.50 -5.35
CA ASN A 227 -3.42 -5.74 -5.66
C ASN A 227 -4.17 -6.92 -5.02
N LEU A 228 -4.90 -7.67 -5.85
CA LEU A 228 -5.72 -8.80 -5.42
C LEU A 228 -4.90 -9.97 -4.89
N SER A 229 -3.64 -10.13 -5.33
CA SER A 229 -2.74 -11.21 -4.91
C SER A 229 -2.14 -10.97 -3.51
N SER A 230 -1.99 -9.70 -3.11
CA SER A 230 -1.48 -9.31 -1.79
C SER A 230 -2.58 -8.96 -0.78
N CYS A 231 -3.82 -8.71 -1.25
CA CYS A 231 -4.94 -8.30 -0.42
C CYS A 231 -5.31 -9.34 0.66
N ASN A 232 -5.43 -8.88 1.90
CA ASN A 232 -5.84 -9.73 3.03
C ASN A 232 -7.38 -9.83 3.19
N LYS A 233 -8.17 -9.19 2.32
CA LYS A 233 -9.64 -9.19 2.36
C LYS A 233 -10.21 -8.72 3.72
N ASP A 234 -9.63 -7.66 4.30
CA ASP A 234 -10.17 -6.99 5.51
C ASP A 234 -11.14 -5.83 5.18
N PHE A 235 -11.19 -5.45 3.90
CA PHE A 235 -12.10 -4.47 3.30
C PHE A 235 -12.11 -3.07 3.92
N THR A 236 -11.15 -2.74 4.79
CA THR A 236 -11.07 -1.42 5.47
C THR A 236 -10.81 -0.27 4.47
N CYS A 237 -10.28 -0.57 3.28
CA CYS A 237 -10.15 0.42 2.21
C CYS A 237 -11.51 0.98 1.74
N LEU A 238 -12.61 0.23 1.95
CA LEU A 238 -13.96 0.69 1.66
C LEU A 238 -14.42 1.80 2.63
N ASP A 239 -13.73 2.05 3.74
CA ASP A 239 -14.06 3.18 4.63
C ASP A 239 -13.58 4.52 4.04
N GLY A 240 -12.78 4.51 2.96
CA GLY A 240 -12.43 5.72 2.21
C GLY A 240 -13.64 6.29 1.45
N PHE A 241 -13.81 7.60 1.44
CA PHE A 241 -14.91 8.30 0.77
C PHE A 241 -14.66 8.39 -0.74
N CYS A 242 -14.90 7.30 -1.45
CA CYS A 242 -14.63 7.20 -2.88
C CYS A 242 -15.67 6.31 -3.60
N PRO A 243 -16.33 6.80 -4.66
CA PRO A 243 -17.28 6.03 -5.47
C PRO A 243 -16.61 5.13 -6.51
N SER A 244 -15.27 5.13 -6.61
CA SER A 244 -14.53 4.28 -7.54
C SER A 244 -14.49 2.81 -7.12
N PHE A 245 -14.80 2.51 -5.85
CA PHE A 245 -14.76 1.16 -5.31
C PHE A 245 -15.93 0.31 -5.80
N VAL A 246 -15.60 -0.88 -6.29
CA VAL A 246 -16.56 -1.93 -6.66
C VAL A 246 -16.15 -3.20 -5.92
N THR A 247 -17.04 -3.73 -5.09
CA THR A 247 -16.89 -5.09 -4.55
C THR A 247 -17.37 -6.08 -5.60
N ILE A 248 -16.55 -7.09 -5.89
CA ILE A 248 -16.87 -8.23 -6.73
C ILE A 248 -17.15 -9.43 -5.82
N GLU A 249 -18.34 -9.99 -5.91
CA GLU A 249 -18.73 -11.25 -5.25
C GLU A 249 -18.68 -12.36 -6.30
N GLY A 250 -17.64 -13.19 -6.23
CA GLY A 250 -17.32 -14.22 -7.21
C GLY A 250 -15.85 -14.64 -7.15
N ASP A 251 -15.57 -15.76 -7.80
CA ASP A 251 -14.23 -16.33 -7.86
C ASP A 251 -13.35 -15.59 -8.87
N ARG A 252 -12.06 -15.50 -8.56
CA ARG A 252 -11.05 -14.98 -9.49
C ARG A 252 -10.78 -16.06 -10.55
N LEU A 253 -10.53 -15.66 -11.80
CA LEU A 253 -10.06 -16.61 -12.81
C LEU A 253 -8.75 -17.27 -12.34
N ALA A 254 -8.67 -18.59 -12.50
CA ALA A 254 -7.44 -19.32 -12.26
C ALA A 254 -6.42 -18.99 -13.37
N THR A 255 -5.24 -18.51 -13.00
CA THR A 255 -4.18 -18.09 -13.93
C THR A 255 -3.57 -19.23 -14.75
N ALA A 256 -3.99 -20.48 -14.53
CA ALA A 256 -3.42 -21.65 -15.19
C ALA A 256 -3.83 -21.84 -16.67
N ALA A 257 -4.79 -21.08 -17.19
CA ALA A 257 -5.40 -21.40 -18.49
C ALA A 257 -4.58 -20.99 -19.73
N SER A 258 -3.48 -20.23 -19.61
CA SER A 258 -2.69 -19.76 -20.76
C SER A 258 -1.28 -19.28 -20.34
N MET A 259 -0.47 -20.14 -19.72
CA MET A 259 0.95 -19.80 -19.51
C MET A 259 1.70 -19.88 -20.84
N PRO A 260 2.52 -18.88 -21.21
CA PRO A 260 3.34 -18.95 -22.41
C PRO A 260 4.39 -20.07 -22.31
N ASP A 261 4.69 -20.70 -23.44
CA ASP A 261 5.71 -21.74 -23.51
C ASP A 261 7.10 -21.13 -23.82
N PHE A 262 8.03 -21.27 -22.89
CA PHE A 262 9.42 -20.82 -23.02
C PHE A 262 10.40 -21.96 -23.28
N SER A 263 9.93 -23.22 -23.40
CA SER A 263 10.77 -24.41 -23.45
C SER A 263 11.87 -24.36 -24.51
N ALA A 264 11.53 -23.93 -25.73
CA ALA A 264 12.49 -23.80 -26.84
C ALA A 264 13.59 -22.76 -26.56
N ALA A 265 13.24 -21.61 -25.97
CA ALA A 265 14.19 -20.57 -25.63
C ALA A 265 15.11 -21.03 -24.49
N ILE A 266 14.54 -21.65 -23.45
CA ILE A 266 15.28 -22.19 -22.28
C ILE A 266 16.33 -23.24 -22.74
N ALA A 267 15.97 -24.11 -23.69
CA ALA A 267 16.86 -25.15 -24.19
C ALA A 267 18.13 -24.61 -24.89
N THR A 268 18.12 -23.34 -25.30
CA THR A 268 19.25 -22.69 -26.00
C THR A 268 20.09 -21.79 -25.08
N LEU A 269 19.79 -21.75 -23.78
CA LEU A 269 20.51 -20.91 -22.83
C LEU A 269 21.99 -21.32 -22.69
N PRO A 270 22.94 -20.36 -22.82
CA PRO A 270 24.33 -20.64 -22.49
C PRO A 270 24.51 -20.70 -20.97
N ASP A 271 25.38 -21.59 -20.50
CA ASP A 271 25.82 -21.57 -19.10
C ASP A 271 26.95 -20.54 -18.93
N PRO A 272 26.86 -19.63 -17.94
CA PRO A 272 27.92 -18.69 -17.63
C PRO A 272 29.07 -19.41 -16.89
N SER A 273 30.28 -18.86 -16.99
CA SER A 273 31.39 -19.30 -16.14
C SER A 273 31.20 -18.77 -14.71
N PRO A 274 31.01 -19.65 -13.70
CA PRO A 274 30.84 -19.20 -12.33
C PRO A 274 32.12 -18.55 -11.80
N PRO A 275 32.02 -17.52 -10.94
CA PRO A 275 33.20 -16.96 -10.28
C PRO A 275 33.87 -18.02 -9.40
N VAL A 276 35.20 -18.04 -9.39
CA VAL A 276 35.98 -18.92 -8.52
C VAL A 276 36.06 -18.29 -7.13
N ILE A 277 35.71 -19.07 -6.10
CA ILE A 277 35.81 -18.67 -4.70
C ILE A 277 37.26 -18.89 -4.25
N HIS A 278 38.05 -17.82 -4.18
CA HIS A 278 39.42 -17.86 -3.63
C HIS A 278 39.42 -17.55 -2.12
N ASP A 279 38.80 -16.43 -1.76
CA ASP A 279 38.51 -16.00 -0.40
C ASP A 279 36.99 -16.08 -0.14
N ALA A 280 36.49 -15.48 0.95
CA ALA A 280 35.05 -15.36 1.16
C ALA A 280 34.40 -14.54 0.04
N TYR A 281 33.38 -15.09 -0.61
CA TYR A 281 32.55 -14.44 -1.61
C TYR A 281 31.24 -13.95 -0.97
N ASP A 282 31.04 -12.64 -0.99
CA ASP A 282 30.01 -11.92 -0.25
C ASP A 282 28.86 -11.49 -1.17
N ILE A 283 27.68 -12.11 -0.98
CA ILE A 283 26.46 -11.83 -1.74
C ILE A 283 25.44 -11.17 -0.83
N ILE A 284 24.99 -9.98 -1.22
CA ILE A 284 23.88 -9.31 -0.56
C ILE A 284 22.61 -9.45 -1.40
N VAL A 285 21.55 -9.95 -0.78
CA VAL A 285 20.21 -9.97 -1.36
C VAL A 285 19.37 -8.92 -0.65
N THR A 286 18.85 -7.95 -1.38
CA THR A 286 18.04 -6.87 -0.83
C THR A 286 16.61 -7.01 -1.33
N GLY A 287 15.64 -6.60 -0.52
CA GLY A 287 14.30 -6.43 -1.02
C GLY A 287 13.27 -6.14 0.05
N VAL A 288 12.02 -6.21 -0.37
CA VAL A 288 10.88 -5.86 0.47
C VAL A 288 10.38 -7.09 1.27
N GLY A 289 10.09 -6.90 2.55
CA GLY A 289 9.67 -7.96 3.44
C GLY A 289 8.39 -8.66 2.97
N GLY A 290 8.37 -9.99 3.10
CA GLY A 290 7.24 -10.82 2.70
C GLY A 290 7.14 -11.16 1.20
N THR A 291 8.16 -10.83 0.40
CA THR A 291 8.21 -11.14 -1.05
C THR A 291 9.10 -12.33 -1.41
N GLY A 292 9.87 -12.86 -0.45
CA GLY A 292 10.70 -14.06 -0.65
C GLY A 292 12.22 -13.83 -0.61
N VAL A 293 12.69 -12.64 -0.20
CA VAL A 293 14.13 -12.33 -0.06
C VAL A 293 14.86 -13.35 0.83
N VAL A 294 14.30 -13.66 2.00
CA VAL A 294 14.85 -14.69 2.91
C VAL A 294 14.86 -16.07 2.26
N THR A 295 13.88 -16.38 1.41
CA THR A 295 13.82 -17.64 0.68
C THR A 295 14.96 -17.75 -0.34
N VAL A 296 15.27 -16.69 -1.07
CA VAL A 296 16.45 -16.65 -1.96
C VAL A 296 17.72 -16.94 -1.17
N GLY A 297 17.91 -16.29 -0.02
CA GLY A 297 19.06 -16.56 0.84
C GLY A 297 19.15 -17.99 1.36
N ALA A 298 18.02 -18.58 1.76
CA ALA A 298 17.96 -19.97 2.21
C ALA A 298 18.22 -20.98 1.07
N VAL A 299 17.65 -20.75 -0.11
CA VAL A 299 17.88 -21.58 -1.30
C VAL A 299 19.36 -21.52 -1.69
N LEU A 300 19.96 -20.33 -1.76
CA LEU A 300 21.36 -20.18 -2.13
C LEU A 300 22.31 -20.79 -1.10
N SER A 301 22.05 -20.61 0.20
CA SER A 301 22.85 -21.21 1.25
C SER A 301 22.77 -22.75 1.24
N MET A 302 21.58 -23.32 1.03
CA MET A 302 21.42 -24.76 0.85
C MET A 302 22.12 -25.26 -0.42
N ALA A 303 22.02 -24.54 -1.53
CA ALA A 303 22.71 -24.88 -2.76
C ALA A 303 24.24 -24.87 -2.59
N ALA A 304 24.80 -23.83 -1.98
CA ALA A 304 26.23 -23.78 -1.65
C ALA A 304 26.66 -24.96 -0.77
N HIS A 305 25.85 -25.33 0.23
CA HIS A 305 26.12 -26.50 1.06
C HIS A 305 26.15 -27.80 0.26
N LEU A 306 25.23 -27.98 -0.69
CA LEU A 306 25.19 -29.15 -1.57
C LEU A 306 26.41 -29.21 -2.51
N ASP A 307 26.96 -28.07 -2.91
CA ASP A 307 28.21 -27.94 -3.66
C ASP A 307 29.47 -28.16 -2.82
N GLY A 308 29.33 -28.41 -1.51
CA GLY A 308 30.47 -28.53 -0.60
C GLY A 308 31.14 -27.19 -0.25
N THR A 309 30.50 -26.06 -0.59
CA THR A 309 30.96 -24.71 -0.23
C THR A 309 30.45 -24.35 1.16
N ALA A 310 31.34 -23.82 2.01
CA ALA A 310 30.95 -23.33 3.33
C ALA A 310 30.08 -22.08 3.18
N THR A 311 29.03 -21.96 4.01
CA THR A 311 28.06 -20.86 3.91
C THR A 311 27.73 -20.28 5.27
N SER A 312 27.56 -18.96 5.32
CA SER A 312 27.02 -18.24 6.47
C SER A 312 25.89 -17.32 6.00
N LEU A 313 24.74 -17.40 6.66
CA LEU A 313 23.54 -16.67 6.31
C LEU A 313 23.07 -15.82 7.49
N LEU A 314 23.00 -14.51 7.30
CA LEU A 314 22.38 -13.57 8.23
C LEU A 314 21.23 -12.84 7.55
N ASN A 315 20.02 -13.00 8.09
CA ASN A 315 18.86 -12.26 7.65
C ASN A 315 18.60 -11.09 8.58
N PHE A 316 18.62 -9.88 8.02
CA PHE A 316 18.21 -8.66 8.71
C PHE A 316 16.88 -8.19 8.13
N SER A 317 15.85 -8.13 8.97
CA SER A 317 14.54 -7.63 8.59
C SER A 317 14.17 -6.43 9.45
N GLY A 318 13.65 -5.38 8.83
CA GLY A 318 13.07 -4.26 9.55
C GLY A 318 11.88 -4.69 10.42
N LEU A 319 11.45 -3.80 11.32
CA LEU A 319 10.34 -4.06 12.26
C LEU A 319 9.03 -4.49 11.55
N ALA A 320 8.81 -3.98 10.34
CA ALA A 320 7.69 -4.38 9.50
C ALA A 320 8.01 -5.70 8.76
N GLN A 321 7.44 -6.82 9.21
CA GLN A 321 7.62 -8.14 8.58
C GLN A 321 7.22 -8.18 7.10
N LYS A 322 6.23 -7.37 6.70
CA LYS A 322 5.86 -7.15 5.31
C LYS A 322 6.10 -5.69 4.96
N PHE A 323 6.58 -5.46 3.74
CA PHE A 323 6.80 -4.11 3.19
C PHE A 323 7.88 -3.27 3.89
N GLY A 324 8.56 -3.82 4.91
CA GLY A 324 9.79 -3.26 5.46
C GLY A 324 11.02 -3.72 4.67
N ALA A 325 12.15 -3.05 4.86
CA ALA A 325 13.41 -3.47 4.25
C ALA A 325 13.87 -4.83 4.80
N VAL A 326 14.31 -5.71 3.92
CA VAL A 326 14.96 -6.98 4.26
C VAL A 326 16.27 -7.08 3.49
N MET A 327 17.32 -7.49 4.19
CA MET A 327 18.64 -7.76 3.64
C MET A 327 19.08 -9.14 4.11
N SER A 328 19.47 -10.00 3.17
CA SER A 328 20.10 -11.28 3.45
C SER A 328 21.57 -11.19 3.06
N PHE A 329 22.45 -11.34 4.06
CA PHE A 329 23.89 -11.38 3.89
C PHE A 329 24.30 -12.85 3.77
N ILE A 330 24.83 -13.23 2.61
CA ILE A 330 25.24 -14.60 2.30
C ILE A 330 26.73 -14.56 2.04
N ARG A 331 27.49 -15.30 2.84
CA ARG A 331 28.94 -15.41 2.70
C ARG A 331 29.28 -16.83 2.33
N LEU A 332 30.04 -17.02 1.27
CA LEU A 332 30.44 -18.32 0.73
C LEU A 332 31.96 -18.43 0.82
N ALA A 333 32.50 -19.59 1.19
CA ALA A 333 33.95 -19.80 1.26
C ALA A 333 34.30 -21.26 0.97
N ALA A 334 35.56 -21.51 0.59
CA ALA A 334 36.05 -22.86 0.35
C ALA A 334 36.05 -23.72 1.64
N SER A 335 36.29 -23.11 2.81
CA SER A 335 36.20 -23.79 4.11
C SER A 335 35.48 -22.96 5.18
N PRO A 336 34.88 -23.59 6.20
CA PRO A 336 34.20 -22.89 7.29
C PRO A 336 35.10 -21.94 8.10
N ASP A 337 36.39 -22.26 8.23
CA ASP A 337 37.35 -21.48 9.01
C ASP A 337 37.63 -20.08 8.40
N GLN A 338 37.23 -19.86 7.15
CA GLN A 338 37.33 -18.56 6.47
C GLN A 338 36.13 -17.64 6.80
N LEU A 339 35.06 -18.16 7.44
CA LEU A 339 33.83 -17.43 7.74
C LEU A 339 33.82 -16.89 9.18
N ASN A 340 34.67 -15.91 9.45
CA ASN A 340 34.86 -15.34 10.80
C ASN A 340 33.72 -14.43 11.32
N GLN A 341 32.81 -14.01 10.45
CA GLN A 341 31.68 -13.13 10.79
C GLN A 341 30.51 -13.39 9.84
N THR A 342 29.29 -13.17 10.31
CA THR A 342 28.06 -13.44 9.54
C THR A 342 27.62 -12.23 8.70
N ARG A 343 27.99 -11.02 9.10
CA ARG A 343 27.64 -9.78 8.38
C ARG A 343 28.72 -9.42 7.35
N ILE A 344 28.30 -8.99 6.17
CA ILE A 344 29.20 -8.44 5.13
C ILE A 344 29.78 -7.11 5.64
N ALA A 345 31.09 -6.95 5.51
CA ALA A 345 31.79 -5.74 5.91
C ALA A 345 31.51 -4.57 4.94
N SER A 346 31.87 -3.36 5.36
CA SER A 346 31.77 -2.21 4.46
C SER A 346 32.70 -2.38 3.27
N GLY A 347 32.19 -2.14 2.06
CA GLY A 347 32.95 -2.29 0.82
C GLY A 347 33.40 -3.71 0.49
N ALA A 348 32.73 -4.75 1.00
CA ALA A 348 33.13 -6.15 0.80
C ALA A 348 32.22 -6.94 -0.16
N ALA A 349 31.06 -6.42 -0.56
CA ALA A 349 30.12 -7.19 -1.39
C ALA A 349 30.67 -7.45 -2.80
N ASP A 350 30.72 -8.72 -3.20
CA ASP A 350 31.08 -9.16 -4.55
C ASP A 350 29.89 -9.13 -5.49
N ALA A 351 28.69 -9.40 -4.97
CA ALA A 351 27.47 -9.43 -5.75
C ALA A 351 26.26 -8.86 -4.98
N LEU A 352 25.38 -8.19 -5.74
CA LEU A 352 24.08 -7.70 -5.30
C LEU A 352 22.98 -8.34 -6.13
N ILE A 353 22.09 -9.08 -5.47
CA ILE A 353 20.82 -9.54 -6.01
C ILE A 353 19.74 -8.61 -5.47
N GLY A 354 19.46 -7.53 -6.21
CA GLY A 354 18.48 -6.54 -5.78
C GLY A 354 17.08 -6.94 -6.17
N CYS A 355 16.30 -7.52 -5.26
CA CYS A 355 14.88 -7.81 -5.51
C CYS A 355 13.99 -6.54 -5.46
N ASP A 356 14.55 -5.39 -5.07
CA ASP A 356 13.92 -4.06 -5.10
C ASP A 356 14.99 -2.95 -5.12
N ALA A 357 14.76 -1.89 -5.90
CA ALA A 357 15.69 -0.77 -6.02
C ALA A 357 15.77 0.11 -4.76
N VAL A 358 14.68 0.27 -4.01
CA VAL A 358 14.63 1.16 -2.83
C VAL A 358 15.51 0.62 -1.70
N VAL A 359 15.41 -0.66 -1.38
CA VAL A 359 16.24 -1.28 -0.34
C VAL A 359 17.69 -1.42 -0.81
N SER A 360 17.91 -1.69 -2.10
CA SER A 360 19.25 -1.72 -2.70
C SER A 360 19.97 -0.37 -2.60
N ALA A 361 19.24 0.74 -2.71
CA ALA A 361 19.78 2.10 -2.55
C ALA A 361 19.75 2.59 -1.09
N SER A 362 19.45 1.72 -0.11
CA SER A 362 19.48 2.13 1.29
C SER A 362 20.92 2.36 1.77
N PRO A 363 21.19 3.31 2.68
CA PRO A 363 22.54 3.56 3.17
C PRO A 363 23.22 2.32 3.76
N THR A 364 22.46 1.45 4.42
CA THR A 364 23.00 0.20 4.99
C THR A 364 23.42 -0.80 3.93
N ALA A 365 22.67 -0.92 2.83
CA ALA A 365 23.04 -1.80 1.73
C ALA A 365 24.21 -1.20 0.94
N MET A 366 24.13 0.09 0.56
CA MET A 366 25.17 0.78 -0.19
C MET A 366 26.53 0.81 0.52
N ALA A 367 26.55 0.86 1.86
CA ALA A 367 27.78 0.78 2.63
C ALA A 367 28.58 -0.52 2.40
N THR A 368 27.95 -1.59 1.89
CA THR A 368 28.60 -2.87 1.58
C THR A 368 29.20 -2.93 0.19
N TYR A 369 28.79 -2.04 -0.72
CA TYR A 369 29.18 -2.09 -2.13
C TYR A 369 30.60 -1.59 -2.35
N ARG A 370 31.26 -2.12 -3.38
CA ARG A 370 32.57 -1.69 -3.85
C ARG A 370 32.60 -1.60 -5.37
N GLN A 371 33.62 -0.94 -5.89
CA GLN A 371 33.92 -0.98 -7.33
C GLN A 371 34.09 -2.45 -7.76
N GLY A 372 33.36 -2.85 -8.81
CA GLY A 372 33.33 -4.21 -9.32
C GLY A 372 32.30 -5.15 -8.68
N THR A 373 31.45 -4.68 -7.75
CA THR A 373 30.30 -5.48 -7.28
C THR A 373 29.38 -5.79 -8.46
N ARG A 374 29.12 -7.07 -8.74
CA ARG A 374 28.21 -7.49 -9.82
C ARG A 374 26.76 -7.29 -9.39
N THR A 375 25.95 -6.61 -10.20
CA THR A 375 24.58 -6.24 -9.83
C THR A 375 23.56 -6.82 -10.80
N VAL A 376 22.44 -7.30 -10.26
CA VAL A 376 21.19 -7.46 -11.01
C VAL A 376 20.05 -6.90 -10.16
N ILE A 377 19.29 -5.94 -10.69
CA ILE A 377 18.25 -5.22 -9.94
C ILE A 377 16.87 -5.41 -10.58
N ASN A 378 15.86 -5.66 -9.75
CA ASN A 378 14.47 -5.63 -10.13
C ASN A 378 14.02 -4.18 -10.27
N LEU A 379 13.61 -3.80 -11.48
CA LEU A 379 13.19 -2.44 -11.83
C LEU A 379 11.73 -2.16 -11.46
N ALA A 380 11.02 -3.14 -10.89
CA ALA A 380 9.64 -2.95 -10.45
C ALA A 380 9.56 -1.92 -9.32
N GLU A 381 8.70 -0.90 -9.49
CA GLU A 381 8.34 0.00 -8.40
C GLU A 381 7.54 -0.75 -7.32
N MET A 382 8.20 -1.06 -6.21
CA MET A 382 7.55 -1.72 -5.08
C MET A 382 6.99 -0.71 -4.10
N THR A 383 5.74 -0.92 -3.71
CA THR A 383 5.07 -0.04 -2.75
C THR A 383 5.71 -0.15 -1.36
N THR A 384 6.20 0.97 -0.84
CA THR A 384 6.77 1.08 0.52
C THR A 384 5.75 1.62 1.52
N GLY A 385 6.00 1.44 2.82
CA GLY A 385 5.16 1.97 3.91
C GLY A 385 4.83 3.46 3.77
N GLN A 386 5.78 4.24 3.24
CA GLN A 386 5.67 5.69 3.12
C GLN A 386 4.58 6.14 2.13
N ILE A 387 4.18 5.29 1.17
CA ILE A 387 3.12 5.65 0.23
C ILE A 387 1.77 5.90 0.91
N VAL A 388 1.58 5.34 2.12
CA VAL A 388 0.35 5.51 2.87
C VAL A 388 0.19 6.94 3.36
N SER A 389 1.28 7.55 3.84
CA SER A 389 1.30 8.94 4.29
C SER A 389 1.51 9.93 3.15
N SER A 390 2.16 9.51 2.06
CA SER A 390 2.56 10.37 0.95
C SER A 390 1.93 9.86 -0.36
N ARG A 391 0.77 10.42 -0.71
CA ARG A 391 -0.02 9.93 -1.85
C ARG A 391 0.74 10.07 -3.19
N ASP A 392 1.54 11.12 -3.34
CA ASP A 392 2.28 11.44 -4.56
C ASP A 392 3.75 11.02 -4.47
N LEU A 393 4.11 10.11 -3.55
CA LEU A 393 5.49 9.66 -3.34
C LEU A 393 6.11 9.09 -4.62
N ASP A 394 7.02 9.83 -5.23
CA ASP A 394 7.91 9.31 -6.25
C ASP A 394 9.08 8.57 -5.58
N LEU A 395 9.33 7.33 -6.02
CA LEU A 395 10.45 6.55 -5.50
C LEU A 395 11.78 6.94 -6.15
N GLN A 396 11.77 7.76 -7.21
CA GLN A 396 12.95 8.22 -7.93
C GLN A 396 13.85 7.03 -8.31
N ILE A 397 13.25 6.03 -8.98
CA ILE A 397 13.93 4.78 -9.29
C ILE A 397 15.20 5.04 -10.11
N ASP A 398 15.13 5.93 -11.10
CA ASP A 398 16.28 6.25 -11.96
C ASP A 398 17.45 6.82 -11.16
N ASP A 399 17.19 7.77 -10.24
CA ASP A 399 18.22 8.34 -9.36
C ASP A 399 18.84 7.27 -8.43
N ARG A 400 18.02 6.35 -7.93
CA ARG A 400 18.49 5.22 -7.10
C ARG A 400 19.34 4.25 -7.89
N LEU A 401 18.96 3.94 -9.12
CA LEU A 401 19.74 3.08 -10.00
C LEU A 401 21.08 3.74 -10.35
N ALA A 402 21.08 5.04 -10.64
CA ALA A 402 22.30 5.81 -10.86
C ALA A 402 23.22 5.81 -9.63
N ALA A 403 22.65 5.97 -8.43
CA ALA A 403 23.41 5.91 -7.18
C ALA A 403 24.01 4.52 -6.91
N ILE A 404 23.27 3.44 -7.21
CA ILE A 404 23.79 2.06 -7.12
C ILE A 404 24.92 1.86 -8.14
N ALA A 405 24.73 2.28 -9.40
CA ALA A 405 25.72 2.14 -10.47
C ALA A 405 27.04 2.83 -10.09
N LEU A 406 26.95 4.04 -9.56
CA LEU A 406 28.09 4.80 -9.06
C LEU A 406 28.82 4.06 -7.93
N ALA A 407 28.07 3.54 -6.95
CA ALA A 407 28.65 2.82 -5.81
C ALA A 407 29.32 1.50 -6.21
N THR A 408 28.80 0.81 -7.24
CA THR A 408 29.34 -0.46 -7.74
C THR A 408 30.38 -0.30 -8.85
N GLY A 409 30.57 0.92 -9.38
CA GLY A 409 31.54 1.17 -10.45
C GLY A 409 31.09 0.63 -11.81
N SER A 410 29.78 0.59 -12.04
CA SER A 410 29.20 0.08 -13.29
C SER A 410 28.71 1.26 -14.15
N ASP A 411 28.91 1.19 -15.46
CA ASP A 411 28.38 2.21 -16.40
C ASP A 411 26.85 2.20 -16.49
N GLY A 412 26.22 1.14 -16.00
CA GLY A 412 24.77 0.96 -15.88
C GLY A 412 24.42 -0.22 -14.99
N ILE A 413 23.13 -0.38 -14.71
CA ILE A 413 22.59 -1.49 -13.92
C ILE A 413 21.89 -2.49 -14.84
N ASN A 414 22.31 -3.76 -14.79
CA ASN A 414 21.57 -4.84 -15.41
C ASN A 414 20.30 -5.13 -14.60
N GLY A 415 19.15 -5.17 -15.26
CA GLY A 415 17.88 -5.34 -14.56
C GLY A 415 16.68 -5.38 -15.50
N PHE A 416 15.55 -5.82 -14.95
CA PHE A 416 14.26 -5.82 -15.63
C PHE A 416 13.14 -5.76 -14.60
N ASN A 417 11.90 -5.49 -15.04
CA ASN A 417 10.73 -5.54 -14.17
C ASN A 417 10.31 -7.00 -13.93
N ALA A 418 10.93 -7.65 -12.94
CA ALA A 418 10.68 -9.05 -12.63
C ALA A 418 9.26 -9.30 -12.12
N ASN A 419 8.62 -8.31 -11.51
CA ASN A 419 7.23 -8.43 -11.06
C ASN A 419 6.29 -8.55 -12.27
N TYR A 420 6.47 -7.71 -13.28
CA TYR A 420 5.70 -7.78 -14.53
C TYR A 420 5.90 -9.13 -15.22
N VAL A 421 7.16 -9.56 -15.39
CA VAL A 421 7.48 -10.83 -16.06
C VAL A 421 6.90 -12.01 -15.29
N ALA A 422 7.03 -12.05 -13.97
CA ALA A 422 6.46 -13.13 -13.14
C ALA A 422 4.92 -13.17 -13.19
N GLU A 423 4.24 -12.02 -13.18
CA GLU A 423 2.78 -11.96 -13.32
C GLU A 423 2.32 -12.39 -14.72
N ALA A 424 2.97 -11.89 -15.76
CA ALA A 424 2.58 -12.18 -17.15
C ALA A 424 2.92 -13.61 -17.59
N ALA A 425 4.07 -14.15 -17.17
CA ALA A 425 4.52 -15.50 -17.55
C ALA A 425 3.94 -16.60 -16.65
N LEU A 426 3.86 -16.36 -15.33
CA LEU A 426 3.58 -17.40 -14.33
C LEU A 426 2.33 -17.12 -13.50
N GLY A 427 1.66 -15.99 -13.73
CA GLY A 427 0.40 -15.63 -13.08
C GLY A 427 0.50 -15.18 -11.62
N ASP A 428 1.70 -15.04 -11.07
CA ASP A 428 1.91 -14.59 -9.68
C ASP A 428 3.28 -13.91 -9.51
N VAL A 429 3.28 -12.69 -8.98
CA VAL A 429 4.49 -11.90 -8.67
C VAL A 429 5.41 -12.57 -7.65
N VAL A 430 4.93 -13.58 -6.90
CA VAL A 430 5.74 -14.30 -5.89
C VAL A 430 7.00 -14.95 -6.46
N TYR A 431 7.00 -15.25 -7.77
CA TYR A 431 8.13 -15.87 -8.45
C TYR A 431 9.24 -14.89 -8.85
N ALA A 432 8.99 -13.57 -8.73
CA ALA A 432 9.94 -12.53 -9.16
C ALA A 432 11.32 -12.67 -8.49
N ASN A 433 11.38 -12.98 -7.19
CA ASN A 433 12.67 -13.06 -6.48
C ASN A 433 13.51 -14.29 -6.90
N ILE A 434 12.87 -15.40 -7.26
CA ILE A 434 13.58 -16.57 -7.82
C ILE A 434 14.02 -16.28 -9.26
N MET A 435 13.24 -15.51 -10.02
CA MET A 435 13.63 -14.99 -11.33
C MET A 435 14.86 -14.08 -11.21
N MET A 436 14.93 -13.22 -10.19
CA MET A 436 16.13 -12.42 -9.92
C MET A 436 17.35 -13.27 -9.57
N LEU A 437 17.17 -14.39 -8.86
CA LEU A 437 18.26 -15.34 -8.58
C LEU A 437 18.77 -15.99 -9.87
N GLY A 438 17.89 -16.41 -10.78
CA GLY A 438 18.26 -16.94 -12.09
C GLY A 438 19.00 -15.92 -12.96
N ALA A 439 18.53 -14.67 -12.96
CA ALA A 439 19.19 -13.57 -13.64
C ALA A 439 20.59 -13.30 -13.05
N ALA A 440 20.73 -13.26 -11.72
CA ALA A 440 22.02 -13.09 -11.07
C ALA A 440 23.00 -14.24 -11.39
N TRP A 441 22.49 -15.47 -11.45
CA TRP A 441 23.29 -16.63 -11.85
C TRP A 441 23.76 -16.50 -13.30
N GLN A 442 22.87 -16.17 -14.24
CA GLN A 442 23.20 -15.96 -15.65
C GLN A 442 24.20 -14.80 -15.87
N ASN A 443 24.12 -13.75 -15.04
CA ASN A 443 25.06 -12.63 -15.01
C ASN A 443 26.43 -13.00 -14.37
N GLY A 444 26.62 -14.26 -13.97
CA GLY A 444 27.83 -14.75 -13.32
C GLY A 444 28.06 -14.17 -11.92
N ALA A 445 27.02 -13.72 -11.21
CA ALA A 445 27.15 -13.12 -9.88
C ALA A 445 27.07 -14.16 -8.74
N VAL A 446 26.84 -15.44 -9.08
CA VAL A 446 26.58 -16.51 -8.10
C VAL A 446 27.55 -17.67 -8.34
N PRO A 447 28.49 -17.96 -7.42
CA PRO A 447 29.47 -19.04 -7.54
C PRO A 447 28.93 -20.37 -7.00
N VAL A 448 27.77 -20.80 -7.50
CA VAL A 448 27.10 -22.05 -7.11
C VAL A 448 26.59 -22.74 -8.37
N SER A 449 26.68 -24.07 -8.43
CA SER A 449 26.24 -24.88 -9.57
C SER A 449 24.72 -24.77 -9.77
N ILE A 450 24.29 -24.88 -11.02
CA ILE A 450 22.86 -24.85 -11.34
C ILE A 450 22.15 -26.09 -10.78
N GLU A 451 22.83 -27.24 -10.77
CA GLU A 451 22.35 -28.50 -10.23
C GLU A 451 22.02 -28.37 -8.74
N ALA A 452 22.90 -27.75 -7.96
CA ALA A 452 22.68 -27.53 -6.55
C ALA A 452 21.56 -26.52 -6.28
N ILE A 453 21.45 -25.45 -7.08
CA ILE A 453 20.33 -24.50 -6.98
C ILE A 453 19.01 -25.20 -7.24
N PHE A 454 18.93 -25.98 -8.32
CA PHE A 454 17.76 -26.76 -8.68
C PHE A 454 17.40 -27.81 -7.64
N ARG A 455 18.39 -28.45 -7.01
CA ARG A 455 18.15 -29.37 -5.91
C ARG A 455 17.69 -28.65 -4.64
N ALA A 456 18.23 -27.48 -4.32
CA ALA A 456 17.79 -26.67 -3.19
C ALA A 456 16.34 -26.18 -3.36
N ILE A 457 15.92 -25.82 -4.58
CA ILE A 457 14.53 -25.49 -4.92
C ILE A 457 13.60 -26.68 -4.69
N GLU A 458 14.00 -27.89 -5.09
CA GLU A 458 13.24 -29.11 -4.81
C GLU A 458 13.10 -29.37 -3.30
N LEU A 459 14.20 -29.27 -2.55
CA LEU A 459 14.21 -29.49 -1.10
C LEU A 459 13.36 -28.46 -0.34
N ASN A 460 13.19 -27.26 -0.87
CA ASN A 460 12.27 -26.27 -0.30
C ASN A 460 10.81 -26.74 -0.33
N GLY A 461 10.44 -27.57 -1.32
CA GLY A 461 9.15 -28.26 -1.37
C GLY A 461 7.93 -27.41 -1.77
N VAL A 462 8.10 -26.11 -2.04
CA VAL A 462 6.99 -25.21 -2.42
C VAL A 462 6.97 -25.01 -3.93
N LYS A 463 6.06 -25.69 -4.65
CA LYS A 463 5.90 -25.58 -6.12
C LYS A 463 7.25 -25.61 -6.87
N PRO A 464 8.04 -26.68 -6.72
CA PRO A 464 9.42 -26.72 -7.24
C PRO A 464 9.50 -26.50 -8.76
N GLU A 465 8.59 -27.09 -9.54
CA GLU A 465 8.55 -26.92 -11.00
C GLU A 465 8.36 -25.46 -11.43
N MET A 466 7.41 -24.75 -10.80
CA MET A 466 7.17 -23.34 -11.10
C MET A 466 8.36 -22.45 -10.72
N ASN A 467 9.03 -22.75 -9.61
CA ASN A 467 10.22 -22.00 -9.20
C ASN A 467 11.43 -22.28 -10.10
N ARG A 468 11.57 -23.51 -10.64
CA ARG A 468 12.57 -23.80 -11.67
C ARG A 468 12.31 -23.01 -12.94
N LEU A 469 11.07 -23.04 -13.44
CA LEU A 469 10.68 -22.24 -14.60
C LEU A 469 10.92 -20.74 -14.37
N ALA A 470 10.62 -20.23 -13.17
CA ALA A 470 10.92 -18.84 -12.81
C ALA A 470 12.41 -18.52 -12.85
N PHE A 471 13.26 -19.42 -12.34
CA PHE A 471 14.71 -19.28 -12.40
C PHE A 471 15.20 -19.25 -13.86
N ASP A 472 14.72 -20.16 -14.71
CA ASP A 472 15.11 -20.22 -16.12
C ASP A 472 14.63 -19.01 -16.93
N ILE A 473 13.43 -18.49 -16.68
CA ILE A 473 12.97 -17.23 -17.28
C ILE A 473 13.87 -16.07 -16.84
N GLY A 474 14.33 -16.07 -15.58
CA GLY A 474 15.30 -15.10 -15.08
C GLY A 474 16.62 -15.14 -15.84
N ARG A 475 17.10 -16.34 -16.17
CA ARG A 475 18.26 -16.52 -17.04
C ARG A 475 18.02 -15.96 -18.44
N LEU A 476 16.85 -16.25 -19.04
CA LEU A 476 16.47 -15.73 -20.35
C LEU A 476 16.44 -14.21 -20.40
N MET A 477 16.00 -13.54 -19.34
CA MET A 477 15.99 -12.07 -19.28
C MET A 477 17.38 -11.45 -19.34
N ILE A 478 18.45 -12.20 -19.04
CA ILE A 478 19.83 -11.75 -19.20
C ILE A 478 20.42 -12.20 -20.53
N ALA A 479 20.18 -13.45 -20.94
CA ALA A 479 20.81 -14.01 -22.15
C ALA A 479 20.09 -13.64 -23.46
N ALA A 480 18.76 -13.52 -23.43
CA ALA A 480 17.91 -13.30 -24.60
C ALA A 480 16.58 -12.60 -24.23
N PRO A 481 16.61 -11.35 -23.71
CA PRO A 481 15.42 -10.66 -23.20
C PRO A 481 14.29 -10.49 -24.24
N ASP A 482 14.62 -10.36 -25.52
CA ASP A 482 13.64 -10.21 -26.60
C ASP A 482 12.73 -11.44 -26.70
N SER A 483 13.26 -12.66 -26.49
CA SER A 483 12.48 -13.90 -26.54
C SER A 483 11.35 -13.94 -25.50
N VAL A 484 11.56 -13.29 -24.36
CA VAL A 484 10.56 -13.20 -23.27
C VAL A 484 9.64 -12.02 -23.51
N THR A 485 10.20 -10.84 -23.80
CA THR A 485 9.40 -9.61 -23.91
C THR A 485 8.46 -9.64 -25.10
N GLU A 486 8.84 -10.22 -26.25
CA GLU A 486 7.95 -10.37 -27.40
C GLU A 486 6.79 -11.32 -27.14
N THR A 487 7.06 -12.43 -26.46
CA THR A 487 6.05 -13.42 -26.05
C THR A 487 5.05 -12.81 -25.06
N LEU A 488 5.49 -11.88 -24.21
CA LEU A 488 4.69 -11.23 -23.18
C LEU A 488 4.10 -9.88 -23.61
N LYS A 489 4.23 -9.46 -24.88
CA LYS A 489 3.64 -8.20 -25.38
C LYS A 489 2.11 -8.24 -25.19
N PRO A 490 1.50 -7.30 -24.44
CA PRO A 490 0.05 -7.25 -24.30
C PRO A 490 -0.63 -7.02 -25.66
N THR A 491 -1.71 -7.76 -25.93
CA THR A 491 -2.50 -7.60 -27.17
C THR A 491 -3.26 -6.27 -27.21
N THR A 492 -3.48 -5.65 -26.06
CA THR A 492 -4.05 -4.30 -25.91
C THR A 492 -2.96 -3.30 -25.59
N SER A 493 -2.61 -2.48 -26.58
CA SER A 493 -1.74 -1.32 -26.41
C SER A 493 -2.32 -0.37 -25.36
N THR A 494 -1.63 -0.18 -24.24
CA THR A 494 -1.88 0.92 -23.32
C THR A 494 -1.61 2.21 -24.08
N ALA A 495 -2.62 3.07 -24.20
CA ALA A 495 -2.44 4.36 -24.86
C ALA A 495 -1.26 5.12 -24.21
N PRO A 496 -0.29 5.61 -25.00
CA PRO A 496 0.87 6.29 -24.45
C PRO A 496 0.42 7.50 -23.61
N ILE A 497 1.13 7.76 -22.52
CA ILE A 497 0.87 8.94 -21.68
C ILE A 497 1.17 10.18 -22.52
N PRO A 498 0.22 11.10 -22.75
CA PRO A 498 0.45 12.31 -23.52
C PRO A 498 1.56 13.15 -22.89
N GLN A 499 2.63 13.42 -23.65
CA GLN A 499 3.82 14.11 -23.12
C GLN A 499 3.85 15.58 -23.53
N ASP A 500 3.54 15.89 -24.80
CA ASP A 500 3.55 17.26 -25.31
C ASP A 500 2.19 17.98 -25.17
N TYR A 501 2.22 19.31 -25.29
CA TYR A 501 1.03 20.15 -25.14
C TYR A 501 -0.11 19.77 -26.10
N ALA A 502 0.20 19.52 -27.38
CA ALA A 502 -0.79 19.23 -28.40
C ALA A 502 -1.48 17.87 -28.17
N GLN A 503 -0.71 16.85 -27.79
CA GLN A 503 -1.21 15.54 -27.39
C GLN A 503 -2.13 15.65 -26.17
N ILE A 504 -1.74 16.43 -25.17
CA ILE A 504 -2.56 16.66 -23.97
C ILE A 504 -3.88 17.30 -24.36
N VAL A 505 -3.84 18.42 -25.11
CA VAL A 505 -5.04 19.16 -25.53
C VAL A 505 -5.99 18.26 -26.31
N ASN A 506 -5.49 17.51 -27.30
CA ASN A 506 -6.31 16.61 -28.12
C ASN A 506 -6.92 15.48 -27.31
N HIS A 507 -6.14 14.85 -26.44
CA HIS A 507 -6.63 13.79 -25.57
C HIS A 507 -7.69 14.29 -24.59
N ARG A 508 -7.46 15.45 -23.94
CA ARG A 508 -8.42 16.05 -23.00
C ARG A 508 -9.69 16.53 -23.68
N ALA A 509 -9.58 17.15 -24.85
CA ALA A 509 -10.74 17.59 -25.62
C ALA A 509 -11.61 16.40 -26.04
N GLY A 510 -11.01 15.27 -26.48
CA GLY A 510 -11.74 14.04 -26.76
C GLY A 510 -12.53 13.53 -25.54
N LEU A 511 -11.91 13.54 -24.37
CA LEU A 511 -12.58 13.17 -23.12
C LEU A 511 -13.70 14.14 -22.71
N LEU A 512 -13.56 15.44 -22.99
CA LEU A 512 -14.59 16.44 -22.73
C LEU A 512 -15.79 16.32 -23.66
N THR A 513 -15.57 15.95 -24.93
CA THR A 513 -16.65 15.61 -25.87
C THR A 513 -17.47 14.44 -25.35
N ASP A 514 -16.78 13.42 -24.87
CA ASP A 514 -17.34 12.24 -24.22
C ASP A 514 -18.15 12.61 -22.96
N TYR A 515 -17.55 13.45 -22.12
CA TYR A 515 -18.09 13.94 -20.85
C TYR A 515 -19.39 14.71 -21.05
N GLN A 516 -19.41 15.68 -21.97
CA GLN A 516 -20.56 16.55 -22.23
C GLN A 516 -20.91 16.52 -23.73
N ASP A 517 -20.22 17.30 -24.56
CA ASP A 517 -20.41 17.42 -26.00
C ASP A 517 -19.22 18.16 -26.67
N ALA A 518 -19.24 18.25 -27.99
CA ALA A 518 -18.19 18.92 -28.77
C ALA A 518 -18.06 20.42 -28.42
N GLY A 519 -19.17 21.11 -28.14
CA GLY A 519 -19.14 22.52 -27.77
C GLY A 519 -18.40 22.76 -26.44
N TYR A 520 -18.53 21.84 -25.48
CA TYR A 520 -17.78 21.90 -24.23
C TYR A 520 -16.27 21.64 -24.42
N ALA A 521 -15.91 20.75 -25.34
CA ALA A 521 -14.51 20.54 -25.73
C ALA A 521 -13.91 21.76 -26.45
N ASP A 522 -14.70 22.43 -27.29
CA ASP A 522 -14.27 23.65 -27.98
C ASP A 522 -14.13 24.83 -27.01
N LEU A 523 -14.97 24.91 -25.97
CA LEU A 523 -14.76 25.86 -24.88
C LEU A 523 -13.40 25.65 -24.23
N TYR A 524 -13.04 24.41 -23.88
CA TYR A 524 -11.72 24.09 -23.33
C TYR A 524 -10.58 24.54 -24.24
N ARG A 525 -10.65 24.22 -25.54
CA ARG A 525 -9.65 24.67 -26.53
C ARG A 525 -9.55 26.20 -26.56
N SER A 526 -10.67 26.90 -26.66
CA SER A 526 -10.68 28.37 -26.74
C SER A 526 -10.03 29.05 -25.52
N ARG A 527 -10.21 28.49 -24.32
CA ARG A 527 -9.57 29.00 -23.09
C ARG A 527 -8.07 28.75 -23.10
N LEU A 528 -7.64 27.59 -23.59
CA LEU A 528 -6.23 27.27 -23.73
C LEU A 528 -5.55 28.10 -24.81
N ASP A 529 -6.21 28.33 -25.95
CA ASP A 529 -5.68 29.19 -27.02
C ASP A 529 -5.46 30.63 -26.52
N GLY A 530 -6.43 31.16 -25.75
CA GLY A 530 -6.30 32.49 -25.13
C GLY A 530 -5.18 32.57 -24.07
N PHE A 531 -4.88 31.48 -23.37
CA PHE A 531 -3.75 31.42 -22.44
C PHE A 531 -2.42 31.26 -23.17
N ALA A 532 -2.35 30.37 -24.16
CA ALA A 532 -1.16 30.10 -24.95
C ALA A 532 -0.68 31.35 -25.71
N ALA A 533 -1.60 32.21 -26.16
CA ALA A 533 -1.25 33.49 -26.78
C ALA A 533 -0.50 34.47 -25.87
N ARG A 534 -0.51 34.27 -24.54
CA ARG A 534 0.15 35.15 -23.54
C ARG A 534 1.33 34.51 -22.81
N CYS A 535 1.54 33.20 -22.97
CA CYS A 535 2.52 32.43 -22.20
C CYS A 535 3.37 31.61 -23.17
N ASP A 536 4.67 31.84 -23.28
CA ASP A 536 5.56 31.07 -24.15
C ASP A 536 6.16 29.82 -23.48
N ASP A 537 6.00 29.69 -22.16
CA ASP A 537 6.45 28.53 -21.40
C ASP A 537 5.57 27.30 -21.70
N GLU A 538 6.14 26.32 -22.41
CA GLU A 538 5.47 25.09 -22.78
C GLU A 538 5.11 24.20 -21.56
N ALA A 539 5.98 24.16 -20.54
CA ALA A 539 5.72 23.38 -19.34
C ALA A 539 4.51 23.95 -18.58
N LEU A 540 4.43 25.29 -18.46
CA LEU A 540 3.26 25.94 -17.87
C LEU A 540 1.99 25.73 -18.70
N ARG A 541 2.06 25.82 -20.04
CA ARG A 541 0.93 25.48 -20.92
C ARG A 541 0.45 24.05 -20.69
N CYS A 542 1.36 23.10 -20.51
CA CYS A 542 1.01 21.70 -20.21
C CYS A 542 0.36 21.54 -18.84
N ILE A 543 0.81 22.27 -17.81
CA ILE A 543 0.17 22.31 -16.49
C ILE A 543 -1.26 22.82 -16.63
N VAL A 544 -1.45 23.98 -17.26
CA VAL A 544 -2.78 24.58 -17.44
C VAL A 544 -3.71 23.68 -18.25
N ALA A 545 -3.21 23.03 -19.30
CA ALA A 545 -4.01 22.08 -20.07
C ALA A 545 -4.52 20.91 -19.21
N ARG A 546 -3.68 20.36 -18.32
CA ARG A 546 -4.07 19.26 -17.42
C ARG A 546 -5.06 19.73 -16.35
N GLU A 547 -4.80 20.89 -15.76
CA GLU A 547 -5.54 21.38 -14.61
C GLU A 547 -6.87 22.04 -14.98
N LEU A 548 -6.94 22.77 -16.10
CA LEU A 548 -8.22 23.25 -16.64
C LEU A 548 -9.15 22.08 -16.97
N TYR A 549 -8.63 21.01 -17.57
CA TYR A 549 -9.42 19.80 -17.81
C TYR A 549 -9.91 19.19 -16.50
N ARG A 550 -9.09 19.15 -15.45
CA ARG A 550 -9.46 18.58 -14.15
C ARG A 550 -10.65 19.30 -13.53
N VAL A 551 -10.64 20.64 -13.54
CA VAL A 551 -11.74 21.43 -12.96
C VAL A 551 -13.00 21.36 -13.84
N MET A 552 -12.86 21.28 -15.16
CA MET A 552 -13.99 21.15 -16.09
C MET A 552 -14.63 19.76 -16.08
N ALA A 553 -13.83 18.68 -15.97
CA ALA A 553 -14.30 17.30 -16.00
C ALA A 553 -14.53 16.71 -14.60
N TYR A 554 -15.16 17.48 -13.71
CA TYR A 554 -15.45 17.04 -12.35
C TYR A 554 -16.39 15.82 -12.35
N LYS A 555 -16.12 14.87 -11.43
CA LYS A 555 -16.78 13.57 -11.35
C LYS A 555 -18.14 13.65 -10.64
N ASP A 556 -19.11 14.19 -11.37
CA ASP A 556 -20.51 14.20 -10.95
C ASP A 556 -21.20 12.84 -11.14
N GLU A 557 -22.48 12.77 -10.75
CA GLU A 557 -23.28 11.55 -10.81
C GLU A 557 -23.36 10.97 -12.22
N TYR A 558 -23.48 11.82 -13.24
CA TYR A 558 -23.56 11.42 -14.64
C TYR A 558 -22.22 10.84 -15.14
N GLU A 559 -21.10 11.48 -14.82
CA GLU A 559 -19.78 11.02 -15.23
C GLU A 559 -19.37 9.75 -14.49
N VAL A 560 -19.58 9.67 -13.18
CA VAL A 560 -19.31 8.44 -12.41
C VAL A 560 -20.12 7.27 -12.96
N ALA A 561 -21.40 7.49 -13.29
CA ALA A 561 -22.24 6.48 -13.91
C ALA A 561 -21.70 6.04 -15.29
N ARG A 562 -21.34 7.00 -16.15
CA ARG A 562 -20.78 6.73 -17.47
C ARG A 562 -19.51 5.89 -17.37
N LEU A 563 -18.60 6.24 -16.45
CA LEU A 563 -17.32 5.56 -16.27
C LEU A 563 -17.47 4.14 -15.70
N HIS A 564 -18.43 3.90 -14.83
CA HIS A 564 -18.76 2.54 -14.36
C HIS A 564 -19.51 1.71 -15.42
N ALA A 565 -20.24 2.35 -16.33
CA ALA A 565 -20.95 1.68 -17.43
C ALA A 565 -20.10 1.48 -18.69
N ARG A 566 -18.85 1.96 -18.73
CA ARG A 566 -17.95 1.81 -19.90
C ARG A 566 -17.64 0.32 -20.15
N ALA A 567 -17.72 -0.09 -21.42
CA ALA A 567 -17.41 -1.46 -21.84
C ALA A 567 -15.98 -1.88 -21.46
N ALA A 568 -15.01 -0.96 -21.53
CA ALA A 568 -13.63 -1.22 -21.12
C ALA A 568 -13.50 -1.65 -19.64
N PHE A 569 -14.32 -1.09 -18.74
CA PHE A 569 -14.29 -1.49 -17.34
C PHE A 569 -14.92 -2.87 -17.15
N GLY A 570 -16.02 -3.18 -17.84
CA GLY A 570 -16.61 -4.53 -17.86
C GLY A 570 -15.62 -5.58 -18.37
N ALA A 571 -14.98 -5.33 -19.51
CA ALA A 571 -13.96 -6.23 -20.08
C ALA A 571 -12.77 -6.44 -19.12
N SER A 572 -12.34 -5.39 -18.40
CA SER A 572 -11.29 -5.51 -17.38
C SER A 572 -11.68 -6.46 -16.24
N LEU A 573 -12.96 -6.45 -15.82
CA LEU A 573 -13.46 -7.37 -14.80
C LEU A 573 -13.61 -8.79 -15.35
N ASP A 574 -14.12 -8.93 -16.57
CA ASP A 574 -14.30 -10.24 -17.24
C ASP A 574 -12.95 -10.95 -17.47
N ASN A 575 -11.87 -10.19 -17.66
CA ASN A 575 -10.50 -10.73 -17.75
C ASN A 575 -9.91 -11.16 -16.40
N GLN A 576 -10.53 -10.82 -15.27
CA GLN A 576 -10.01 -11.09 -13.93
C GLN A 576 -10.88 -12.08 -13.13
N PHE A 577 -12.18 -12.17 -13.42
CA PHE A 577 -13.15 -12.92 -12.61
C PHE A 577 -13.92 -13.95 -13.43
N ALA A 578 -14.21 -15.09 -12.80
CA ALA A 578 -14.96 -16.15 -13.44
C ALA A 578 -16.38 -15.67 -13.79
N PRO A 579 -16.95 -16.12 -14.93
CA PRO A 579 -18.31 -15.73 -15.31
C PRO A 579 -19.32 -16.00 -14.18
N GLY A 580 -20.28 -15.08 -14.00
CA GLY A 580 -21.31 -15.17 -12.96
C GLY A 580 -21.07 -14.34 -11.70
N TYR A 581 -19.98 -13.55 -11.65
CA TYR A 581 -19.72 -12.63 -10.55
C TYR A 581 -20.79 -11.54 -10.42
N ARG A 582 -21.00 -11.06 -9.18
CA ARG A 582 -21.86 -9.90 -8.88
C ARG A 582 -21.02 -8.69 -8.51
N THR A 583 -21.48 -7.52 -8.90
CA THR A 583 -20.83 -6.24 -8.57
C THR A 583 -21.66 -5.48 -7.56
N VAL A 584 -20.99 -4.84 -6.60
CA VAL A 584 -21.61 -4.00 -5.57
C VAL A 584 -20.85 -2.68 -5.52
N ASN A 585 -21.54 -1.58 -5.81
CA ASN A 585 -20.97 -0.25 -5.70
C ASN A 585 -21.21 0.32 -4.30
N HIS A 586 -20.28 1.14 -3.81
CA HIS A 586 -20.37 1.78 -2.48
C HIS A 586 -20.48 3.28 -2.65
N MET A 587 -21.68 3.83 -2.45
CA MET A 587 -21.97 5.24 -2.74
C MET A 587 -22.81 5.89 -1.64
N VAL A 588 -22.74 7.22 -1.56
CA VAL A 588 -23.67 8.02 -0.75
C VAL A 588 -24.81 8.45 -1.66
N VAL A 589 -26.05 8.33 -1.17
CA VAL A 589 -27.23 8.84 -1.87
C VAL A 589 -27.66 10.11 -1.14
N PRO A 590 -27.35 11.31 -1.65
CA PRO A 590 -27.40 12.56 -0.87
C PRO A 590 -28.74 12.85 -0.18
N PHE A 591 -29.87 12.45 -0.77
CA PHE A 591 -31.20 12.70 -0.22
C PHE A 591 -31.74 11.57 0.68
N LEU A 592 -31.05 10.42 0.72
CA LEU A 592 -31.49 9.22 1.43
C LEU A 592 -30.57 8.89 2.62
N THR A 593 -29.27 9.13 2.48
CA THR A 593 -28.28 8.82 3.50
C THR A 593 -28.36 9.83 4.66
N ARG A 594 -28.89 9.39 5.81
CA ARG A 594 -28.93 10.17 7.06
C ARG A 594 -27.88 9.76 8.09
N GLN A 595 -27.29 8.58 7.95
CA GLN A 595 -26.28 8.06 8.88
C GLN A 595 -24.90 8.63 8.55
N THR A 596 -24.08 8.79 9.59
CA THR A 596 -22.66 9.14 9.47
C THR A 596 -21.75 7.95 9.77
N ASP A 597 -20.52 7.98 9.25
CA ASP A 597 -19.44 7.08 9.61
C ASP A 597 -18.75 7.53 10.92
N ALA A 598 -17.77 6.76 11.38
CA ALA A 598 -17.02 7.05 12.61
C ALA A 598 -16.19 8.35 12.55
N ARG A 599 -16.02 8.95 11.36
CA ARG A 599 -15.34 10.24 11.16
C ARG A 599 -16.34 11.41 11.00
N GLY A 600 -17.64 11.16 11.21
CA GLY A 600 -18.70 12.16 11.05
C GLY A 600 -19.10 12.45 9.60
N ARG A 601 -18.63 11.66 8.62
CA ARG A 601 -18.94 11.85 7.19
C ARG A 601 -20.18 11.03 6.82
N PRO A 602 -20.93 11.36 5.74
CA PRO A 602 -22.06 10.54 5.30
C PRO A 602 -21.67 9.08 5.04
N LYS A 603 -22.42 8.13 5.61
CA LYS A 603 -22.11 6.70 5.52
C LYS A 603 -22.42 6.16 4.12
N LYS A 604 -21.42 5.55 3.48
CA LYS A 604 -21.62 4.87 2.19
C LYS A 604 -22.55 3.67 2.33
N THR A 605 -23.40 3.48 1.33
CA THR A 605 -24.38 2.39 1.26
C THR A 605 -24.00 1.43 0.13
N ASP A 606 -24.21 0.14 0.36
CA ASP A 606 -24.00 -0.91 -0.62
C ASP A 606 -25.17 -0.92 -1.61
N MET A 607 -24.88 -0.68 -2.89
CA MET A 607 -25.88 -0.59 -3.96
C MET A 607 -25.63 -1.67 -5.01
N ARG A 608 -26.29 -2.82 -4.87
CA ARG A 608 -26.11 -4.00 -5.75
C ARG A 608 -26.72 -3.83 -7.14
N LEU A 609 -27.80 -3.06 -7.25
CA LEU A 609 -28.59 -2.93 -8.48
C LEU A 609 -28.29 -1.64 -9.26
N ILE A 610 -27.43 -0.75 -8.74
CA ILE A 610 -27.17 0.55 -9.38
C ILE A 610 -26.50 0.42 -10.75
N LYS A 611 -25.81 -0.68 -11.02
CA LYS A 611 -25.20 -0.96 -12.33
C LYS A 611 -26.21 -0.92 -13.48
N TYR A 612 -27.47 -1.29 -13.23
CA TYR A 612 -28.54 -1.23 -14.22
C TYR A 612 -29.04 0.20 -14.45
N LEU A 613 -28.88 1.09 -13.46
CA LEU A 613 -29.23 2.50 -13.55
C LEU A 613 -28.14 3.34 -14.19
N PHE A 614 -26.86 2.95 -14.08
CA PHE A 614 -25.75 3.75 -14.62
C PHE A 614 -25.88 4.10 -16.11
N PRO A 615 -26.26 3.20 -17.03
CA PRO A 615 -26.44 3.57 -18.43
C PRO A 615 -27.55 4.61 -18.65
N LEU A 616 -28.62 4.56 -17.85
CA LEU A 616 -29.71 5.53 -17.91
C LEU A 616 -29.24 6.89 -17.39
N LEU A 617 -28.56 6.89 -16.24
CA LEU A 617 -28.01 8.09 -15.64
C LEU A 617 -26.97 8.74 -16.55
N ALA A 618 -26.07 7.96 -17.15
CA ALA A 618 -25.05 8.46 -18.09
C ALA A 618 -25.65 9.19 -19.31
N ARG A 619 -26.82 8.76 -19.82
CA ARG A 619 -27.54 9.44 -20.90
C ARG A 619 -28.16 10.77 -20.45
N GLY A 620 -28.40 10.93 -19.15
CA GLY A 620 -28.88 12.16 -18.52
C GLY A 620 -27.86 13.31 -18.51
N LYS A 621 -26.65 13.16 -19.08
CA LYS A 621 -25.63 14.21 -19.13
C LYS A 621 -26.10 15.54 -19.72
N ALA A 622 -27.11 15.54 -20.60
CA ALA A 622 -27.71 16.76 -21.14
C ALA A 622 -28.43 17.61 -20.07
N LEU A 623 -28.85 16.99 -18.95
CA LEU A 623 -29.44 17.71 -17.83
C LEU A 623 -28.41 18.45 -16.98
N ARG A 624 -27.13 18.06 -17.03
CA ARG A 624 -26.05 18.61 -16.19
C ARG A 624 -26.06 20.14 -16.17
N GLY A 625 -26.17 20.71 -14.97
CA GLY A 625 -26.15 22.17 -14.78
C GLY A 625 -27.41 22.92 -15.22
N SER A 626 -28.34 22.26 -15.93
CA SER A 626 -29.63 22.82 -16.33
C SER A 626 -30.57 23.00 -15.13
N ARG A 627 -31.67 23.75 -15.30
CA ARG A 627 -32.70 23.90 -14.24
C ARG A 627 -33.39 22.58 -13.87
N PHE A 628 -33.33 21.58 -14.75
CA PHE A 628 -33.93 20.26 -14.56
C PHE A 628 -32.95 19.23 -13.97
N ASP A 629 -31.73 19.65 -13.63
CA ASP A 629 -30.75 18.78 -12.97
C ASP A 629 -31.10 18.57 -11.49
N PRO A 630 -31.47 17.35 -11.05
CA PRO A 630 -31.79 17.08 -9.66
C PRO A 630 -30.59 17.28 -8.72
N PHE A 631 -29.35 17.22 -9.23
CA PHE A 631 -28.14 17.32 -8.42
C PHE A 631 -27.58 18.74 -8.35
N ARG A 632 -28.05 19.67 -9.19
CA ARG A 632 -27.49 21.04 -9.32
C ARG A 632 -27.43 21.83 -8.02
N TYR A 633 -28.38 21.61 -7.11
CA TYR A 633 -28.50 22.36 -5.86
C TYR A 633 -27.63 21.81 -4.72
N GLN A 634 -27.02 20.65 -4.90
CA GLN A 634 -26.08 20.10 -3.93
C GLN A 634 -24.90 21.04 -3.71
N HIS A 635 -24.38 21.05 -2.48
CA HIS A 635 -23.22 21.85 -2.10
C HIS A 635 -22.01 21.54 -2.98
N ASP A 636 -21.68 20.25 -3.14
CA ASP A 636 -20.55 19.78 -3.95
C ASP A 636 -20.61 20.30 -5.39
N ARG A 637 -21.77 20.16 -6.05
CA ARG A 637 -21.97 20.61 -7.44
C ARG A 637 -21.87 22.13 -7.59
N LYS A 638 -22.28 22.91 -6.57
CA LYS A 638 -22.09 24.37 -6.55
C LYS A 638 -20.62 24.73 -6.44
N GLN A 639 -19.89 24.09 -5.54
CA GLN A 639 -18.45 24.34 -5.35
C GLN A 639 -17.62 23.94 -6.57
N GLU A 640 -17.94 22.81 -7.22
CA GLU A 640 -17.22 22.36 -8.42
C GLU A 640 -17.41 23.30 -9.60
N ARG A 641 -18.61 23.86 -9.81
CA ARG A 641 -18.81 24.90 -10.84
C ARG A 641 -18.06 26.19 -10.51
N ALA A 642 -18.14 26.64 -9.25
CA ALA A 642 -17.38 27.80 -8.80
C ALA A 642 -15.86 27.58 -8.87
N LEU A 643 -15.39 26.33 -8.85
CA LEU A 643 -13.98 25.99 -9.01
C LEU A 643 -13.49 26.22 -10.45
N ILE A 644 -14.36 26.03 -11.45
CA ILE A 644 -14.05 26.35 -12.85
C ILE A 644 -13.81 27.85 -12.96
N ASP A 645 -14.75 28.66 -12.47
CA ASP A 645 -14.65 30.12 -12.52
C ASP A 645 -13.41 30.62 -11.77
N TRP A 646 -13.18 30.11 -10.55
CA TRP A 646 -11.97 30.42 -9.77
C TRP A 646 -10.67 30.12 -10.52
N TYR A 647 -10.59 28.98 -11.22
CA TYR A 647 -9.39 28.63 -11.98
C TYR A 647 -9.21 29.51 -13.22
N LEU A 648 -10.31 29.87 -13.89
CA LEU A 648 -10.27 30.80 -15.02
C LEU A 648 -9.84 32.20 -14.59
N ASP A 649 -10.30 32.67 -13.43
CA ASP A 649 -9.88 33.95 -12.84
C ASP A 649 -8.38 33.92 -12.49
N LEU A 650 -7.89 32.80 -11.93
CA LEU A 650 -6.47 32.60 -11.67
C LEU A 650 -5.63 32.62 -12.96
N MET A 651 -6.10 31.95 -14.02
CA MET A 651 -5.47 32.01 -15.35
C MET A 651 -5.48 33.42 -15.96
N ALA A 652 -6.51 34.22 -15.69
CA ALA A 652 -6.63 35.58 -16.20
C ALA A 652 -5.55 36.50 -15.59
N GLN A 653 -5.21 36.30 -14.31
CA GLN A 653 -4.20 37.04 -13.57
C GLN A 653 -2.76 36.75 -13.99
N TYR A 654 -2.51 35.71 -14.79
CA TYR A 654 -1.18 35.36 -15.27
C TYR A 654 -0.48 36.53 -15.95
N ASP A 655 0.79 36.72 -15.60
CA ASP A 655 1.66 37.75 -16.15
C ASP A 655 3.06 37.19 -16.37
N SER A 656 3.59 37.37 -17.57
CA SER A 656 4.89 36.85 -17.96
C SER A 656 6.06 37.59 -17.31
N SER A 657 5.82 38.76 -16.68
CA SER A 657 6.87 39.48 -15.94
C SER A 657 7.16 38.92 -14.54
N ASP A 658 6.24 38.12 -13.99
CA ASP A 658 6.39 37.54 -12.65
C ASP A 658 7.32 36.32 -12.68
N ASP A 659 7.69 35.81 -11.51
CA ASP A 659 8.49 34.58 -11.38
C ASP A 659 7.78 33.37 -12.03
N PRO A 660 8.37 32.73 -13.06
CA PRO A 660 7.78 31.55 -13.69
C PRO A 660 7.54 30.40 -12.70
N ALA A 661 8.43 30.20 -11.74
CA ALA A 661 8.30 29.10 -10.77
C ALA A 661 7.06 29.27 -9.87
N ALA A 662 6.75 30.52 -9.50
CA ALA A 662 5.54 30.85 -8.76
C ALA A 662 4.28 30.50 -9.56
N TRP A 663 4.24 30.83 -10.87
CA TRP A 663 3.09 30.52 -11.72
C TRP A 663 2.91 29.03 -12.00
N HIS A 664 4.00 28.25 -12.08
CA HIS A 664 3.92 26.79 -12.12
C HIS A 664 3.23 26.22 -10.88
N SER A 665 3.61 26.70 -9.69
CA SER A 665 2.96 26.31 -8.42
C SER A 665 1.50 26.74 -8.39
N LEU A 666 1.20 28.01 -8.68
CA LEU A 666 -0.14 28.59 -8.61
C LEU A 666 -1.13 27.87 -9.55
N LEU A 667 -0.79 27.77 -10.83
CA LEU A 667 -1.66 27.13 -11.83
C LEU A 667 -1.64 25.60 -11.74
N GLY A 668 -0.61 25.02 -11.12
CA GLY A 668 -0.53 23.61 -10.78
C GLY A 668 -1.31 23.20 -9.53
N ALA A 669 -1.64 24.14 -8.63
CA ALA A 669 -2.25 23.85 -7.33
C ALA A 669 -3.63 23.18 -7.42
N ALA A 670 -4.38 23.39 -8.51
CA ALA A 670 -5.62 22.66 -8.77
C ALA A 670 -5.41 21.13 -8.81
N GLY A 671 -4.18 20.69 -9.08
CA GLY A 671 -3.75 19.30 -9.07
C GLY A 671 -3.90 18.64 -7.72
N ASP A 672 -3.92 19.40 -6.62
CA ASP A 672 -4.10 18.89 -5.27
C ASP A 672 -5.56 18.78 -4.82
N ILE A 673 -6.48 19.36 -5.58
CA ILE A 673 -7.93 19.29 -5.33
C ILE A 673 -8.47 17.95 -5.84
N ARG A 674 -8.31 16.92 -5.01
CA ARG A 674 -8.66 15.53 -5.33
C ARG A 674 -9.64 14.95 -4.31
N GLY A 675 -10.44 13.99 -4.75
CA GLY A 675 -11.33 13.21 -3.90
C GLY A 675 -12.80 13.51 -4.14
N PHE A 676 -13.64 13.16 -3.17
CA PHE A 676 -15.10 13.25 -3.30
C PHE A 676 -15.72 13.75 -1.99
N GLY A 677 -16.86 14.43 -2.09
CA GLY A 677 -17.61 14.94 -0.94
C GLY A 677 -16.73 15.67 0.07
N PRO A 678 -16.80 15.33 1.37
CA PRO A 678 -16.01 16.01 2.41
C PRO A 678 -14.50 16.05 2.13
N VAL A 679 -13.94 15.01 1.51
CA VAL A 679 -12.50 14.94 1.20
C VAL A 679 -12.12 16.01 0.17
N LYS A 680 -12.96 16.19 -0.86
CA LYS A 680 -12.72 17.23 -1.88
C LYS A 680 -12.98 18.63 -1.33
N MET A 681 -14.02 18.81 -0.50
CA MET A 681 -14.34 20.12 0.08
C MET A 681 -13.19 20.62 0.96
N GLN A 682 -12.64 19.76 1.82
CA GLN A 682 -11.46 20.10 2.62
C GLN A 682 -10.25 20.44 1.73
N ALA A 683 -10.02 19.69 0.64
CA ALA A 683 -8.94 19.98 -0.30
C ALA A 683 -9.13 21.34 -1.02
N ILE A 684 -10.36 21.70 -1.40
CA ILE A 684 -10.68 23.01 -2.00
C ILE A 684 -10.32 24.14 -1.03
N GLU A 685 -10.73 24.02 0.23
CA GLU A 685 -10.46 25.04 1.26
C GLU A 685 -8.95 25.24 1.48
N THR A 686 -8.22 24.14 1.70
CA THR A 686 -6.76 24.18 1.91
C THR A 686 -6.02 24.75 0.71
N VAL A 687 -6.35 24.30 -0.52
CA VAL A 687 -5.65 24.75 -1.73
C VAL A 687 -5.96 26.20 -2.04
N ARG A 688 -7.21 26.66 -1.91
CA ARG A 688 -7.56 28.07 -2.13
C ARG A 688 -6.85 28.99 -1.13
N ALA A 689 -6.77 28.59 0.14
CA ALA A 689 -6.02 29.34 1.14
C ALA A 689 -4.53 29.46 0.76
N SER A 690 -3.90 28.34 0.39
CA SER A 690 -2.50 28.32 -0.07
C SER A 690 -2.26 29.18 -1.31
N VAL A 691 -3.15 29.11 -2.31
CA VAL A 691 -3.03 29.92 -3.53
C VAL A 691 -3.19 31.41 -3.22
N THR A 692 -4.09 31.77 -2.31
CA THR A 692 -4.29 33.17 -1.89
C THR A 692 -3.03 33.72 -1.21
N GLU A 693 -2.38 32.92 -0.36
CA GLU A 693 -1.11 33.28 0.27
C GLU A 693 0.02 33.44 -0.75
N GLN A 694 0.14 32.51 -1.70
CA GLN A 694 1.15 32.58 -2.78
C GLN A 694 0.94 33.79 -3.70
N LEU A 695 -0.31 34.14 -4.03
CA LEU A 695 -0.60 35.34 -4.82
C LEU A 695 -0.25 36.63 -4.08
N ALA A 696 -0.56 36.69 -2.79
CA ALA A 696 -0.19 37.83 -1.95
C ALA A 696 1.34 38.02 -1.90
N ALA A 697 2.10 36.94 -1.89
CA ALA A 697 3.57 36.98 -1.91
C ALA A 697 4.14 37.60 -3.21
N ILE A 698 3.46 37.44 -4.34
CA ILE A 698 3.82 38.09 -5.62
C ILE A 698 3.08 39.41 -5.86
N GLY A 699 2.44 39.98 -4.83
CA GLY A 699 1.79 41.29 -4.89
C GLY A 699 0.43 41.32 -5.61
N ARG A 700 -0.18 40.16 -5.87
CA ARG A 700 -1.50 40.03 -6.51
C ARG A 700 -2.59 39.69 -5.49
N LYS A 701 -3.86 39.96 -5.83
CA LYS A 701 -5.04 39.60 -5.02
C LYS A 701 -6.10 38.93 -5.91
N ILE A 702 -6.75 37.88 -5.38
CA ILE A 702 -7.96 37.26 -5.96
C ILE A 702 -9.17 38.10 -5.62
#